data_AF-A0A5J4UB86-F1
#
_entry.id   AF-A0A5J4UB86-F1
#
_cell.length_a   1.000
_cell.length_b   1.000
_cell.length_c   1.000
_cell.angle_alpha   90.00
_cell.angle_beta   90.00
_cell.angle_gamma   90.00
#
_symmetry.space_group_name_H-M   'P 1'
#
loop_
_entity.id
_entity.type
_entity.pdbx_description
1 polymer ?
#
loop_
_entity_poly.entity_id
_entity_poly.type
_entity_poly.pdbx_seq_one_letter_code
_entity_poly.pdbx_strand_id
1 'polypeptide(L)'
;LPLGTKMDKICQHFNKEGITRDIDCEYNICWFIVASFALHPDIIETKSRVSDAIKLFLQYHDINPSNKLNKANKQLLESYKGFNYVTDLERYQQIFKLNVITYTCDEMKHKINRSDVEQFNKFDEHIIDNDYQTVNVLLVPLSLIDEVHAMYISDIDKVINGKLCPNNCQMIFNTKNQHYKRDLARHLKYCQGIETAKQVKLDHLPKPYYPHLSNNKLLQKLVATGQQDQLTATLNYITFDFETVENLINEDNLIAQLEPLSVASAATINDQITTLYFNLRNGTDFIEQWISQLFQVAITVNEANQSNIPDVTIDDKHYIPYKPQVSVIGFNSKKFDMNLLLKHLIKNKTKIQYMGSTTQAKQTVVSHQDYDFDLRFIDILSFIPPNNTLKQFVEKFGTKGIKLTKGVFPHGSFNYDNYKQVLGLTTPFTKDDFYDKLNNKNISDEDYEQYCNDSINFESRWEYLKHYNIRDVTCMINPINNLIQIVGEEKVDMLACISLAQIASQIKYKYCYDKFDINASYNIVNGFEQFEVTQYWWNNKVKGYINQDEYAKRDTSNNVTEDDIDWIRDKVANETCHLCHKKFTKENKPTLDRIDNSISHTKQNCQLACQICNTVKADKDNDISKLKIQLMKYAIHEHLPMTINNESVYNILKECMQGGLSNVYHQCNLKGITHINKLRYNHVTKTITSYDSIHAANGVGNQHVVTHILDLDFNSLHPSVFSESS
;
A
#
# COMPACT_ATOMS: atom_id res chain seq x y z
N LEU A 1 -5.58 30.29 20.80
CA LEU A 1 -6.66 29.29 20.86
C LEU A 1 -7.99 30.01 21.10
N PRO A 2 -9.12 29.53 20.57
CA PRO A 2 -10.44 30.05 20.93
C PRO A 2 -10.66 29.95 22.45
N LEU A 3 -11.26 30.98 23.04
CA LEU A 3 -11.53 31.09 24.48
C LEU A 3 -12.28 29.84 24.99
N GLY A 4 -11.61 29.02 25.82
CA GLY A 4 -12.17 27.82 26.45
C GLY A 4 -11.57 26.49 25.98
N THR A 5 -10.77 26.48 24.90
CA THR A 5 -10.14 25.26 24.35
C THR A 5 -8.88 24.90 25.13
N LYS A 6 -8.68 23.61 25.47
CA LYS A 6 -7.45 23.13 26.13
C LYS A 6 -6.64 22.28 25.16
N MET A 7 -5.37 22.62 24.99
CA MET A 7 -4.38 21.75 24.32
C MET A 7 -4.03 20.57 25.22
N ASP A 8 -3.50 19.51 24.62
CA ASP A 8 -2.90 18.41 25.36
C ASP A 8 -1.85 18.89 26.39
N LYS A 9 -1.80 18.25 27.57
CA LYS A 9 -0.91 18.66 28.68
C LYS A 9 0.57 18.62 28.30
N ILE A 10 0.96 17.69 27.43
CA ILE A 10 2.33 17.54 26.93
C ILE A 10 2.66 18.72 25.99
N CYS A 11 1.74 19.10 25.12
CA CYS A 11 1.90 20.24 24.23
C CYS A 11 1.96 21.58 25.00
N GLN A 12 1.18 21.70 26.09
CA GLN A 12 1.29 22.84 27.01
C GLN A 12 2.65 22.90 27.71
N HIS A 13 3.24 21.75 28.04
CA HIS A 13 4.59 21.68 28.60
C HIS A 13 5.64 22.10 27.58
N PHE A 14 5.58 21.59 26.34
CA PHE A 14 6.52 21.96 25.27
C PHE A 14 6.45 23.44 24.89
N ASN A 15 5.26 24.05 24.92
CA ASN A 15 5.10 25.48 24.71
C ASN A 15 5.75 26.29 25.86
N LYS A 16 5.58 25.86 27.11
CA LYS A 16 6.18 26.51 28.29
C LYS A 16 7.71 26.40 28.33
N GLU A 17 8.26 25.28 27.86
CA GLU A 17 9.71 25.04 27.78
C GLU A 17 10.36 25.67 26.53
N GLY A 18 9.58 26.37 25.69
CA GLY A 18 10.06 27.03 24.46
C GLY A 18 10.53 26.05 23.39
N ILE A 19 10.01 24.83 23.40
CA ILE A 19 10.33 23.75 22.46
C ILE A 19 9.45 23.87 21.21
N THR A 20 8.18 24.20 21.41
CA THR A 20 7.24 24.67 20.38
C THR A 20 6.93 26.13 20.61
N ARG A 21 6.59 26.87 19.55
CA ARG A 21 6.08 28.23 19.63
C ARG A 21 4.69 28.30 19.05
N ASP A 22 3.79 28.85 19.84
CA ASP A 22 2.43 29.16 19.46
C ASP A 22 1.99 30.46 20.13
N ILE A 23 1.01 31.13 19.54
CA ILE A 23 0.47 32.38 20.03
C ILE A 23 -1.04 32.30 20.08
N ASP A 24 -1.60 32.73 21.21
CA ASP A 24 -3.04 32.91 21.31
C ASP A 24 -3.53 33.97 20.33
N CYS A 25 -4.25 33.49 19.33
CA CYS A 25 -4.97 34.28 18.35
C CYS A 25 -6.47 34.00 18.48
N GLU A 26 -7.27 35.05 18.29
CA GLU A 26 -8.74 34.97 18.25
C GLU A 26 -9.26 34.39 16.92
N TYR A 27 -8.39 34.25 15.91
CA TYR A 27 -8.70 33.71 14.58
C TYR A 27 -8.05 32.33 14.37
N ASN A 28 -8.66 31.50 13.51
CA ASN A 28 -8.20 30.13 13.20
C ASN A 28 -7.01 30.09 12.21
N ILE A 29 -6.00 30.95 12.41
CA ILE A 29 -4.88 31.18 11.47
C ILE A 29 -3.55 30.58 11.93
N CYS A 30 -3.57 29.50 12.71
CA CYS A 30 -2.38 28.89 13.33
C CYS A 30 -1.27 28.53 12.32
N TRP A 31 -1.63 28.05 11.12
CA TRP A 31 -0.68 27.80 10.03
C TRP A 31 0.03 29.05 9.52
N PHE A 32 -0.63 30.20 9.52
CA PHE A 32 0.00 31.47 9.12
C PHE A 32 0.87 32.05 10.24
N ILE A 33 0.58 31.70 11.50
CA ILE A 33 1.48 31.97 12.63
C ILE A 33 2.76 31.12 12.50
N VAL A 34 2.64 29.86 12.08
CA VAL A 34 3.78 29.00 11.73
C VAL A 34 4.60 29.61 10.59
N ALA A 35 3.95 30.04 9.51
CA ALA A 35 4.61 30.73 8.39
C ALA A 35 5.40 31.96 8.88
N SER A 36 4.77 32.77 9.73
CA SER A 36 5.40 33.95 10.30
C SER A 36 6.65 33.58 11.10
N PHE A 37 6.58 32.57 11.98
CA PHE A 37 7.74 32.12 12.74
C PHE A 37 8.89 31.64 11.86
N ALA A 38 8.58 31.00 10.73
CA ALA A 38 9.58 30.51 9.78
C ALA A 38 10.22 31.63 8.94
N LEU A 39 9.39 32.53 8.39
CA LEU A 39 9.82 33.56 7.43
C LEU A 39 10.35 34.82 8.12
N HIS A 40 9.78 35.20 9.26
CA HIS A 40 10.09 36.44 9.98
C HIS A 40 10.49 36.15 11.43
N PRO A 41 11.60 35.42 11.68
CA PRO A 41 12.00 34.99 13.02
C PRO A 41 12.33 36.15 13.97
N ASP A 42 12.60 37.34 13.43
CA ASP A 42 12.92 38.59 14.12
C ASP A 42 11.71 39.24 14.84
N ILE A 43 10.47 38.86 14.50
CA ILE A 43 9.26 39.41 15.14
C ILE A 43 9.07 38.79 16.54
N ILE A 44 9.55 39.45 17.59
CA ILE A 44 9.48 38.89 18.95
C ILE A 44 8.12 39.19 19.63
N GLU A 45 7.53 40.35 19.35
CA GLU A 45 6.31 40.80 20.03
C GLU A 45 5.06 40.06 19.52
N THR A 46 4.26 39.53 20.44
CA THR A 46 3.04 38.77 20.16
C THR A 46 2.05 39.50 19.24
N LYS A 47 1.77 40.78 19.50
CA LYS A 47 0.84 41.57 18.69
C LYS A 47 1.35 41.77 17.26
N SER A 48 2.64 42.03 17.13
CA SER A 48 3.31 42.18 15.85
C SER A 48 3.33 40.85 15.08
N ARG A 49 3.49 39.72 15.77
CA ARG A 49 3.42 38.38 15.18
C ARG A 49 2.04 38.05 14.64
N VAL A 50 0.97 38.35 15.39
CA VAL A 50 -0.41 38.15 14.92
C VAL A 50 -0.70 39.05 13.70
N SER A 51 -0.26 40.31 13.73
CA SER A 51 -0.39 41.22 12.60
C SER A 51 0.30 40.69 11.34
N ASP A 52 1.50 40.12 11.49
CA ASP A 52 2.24 39.51 10.40
C ASP A 52 1.56 38.24 9.86
N ALA A 53 1.10 37.36 10.74
CA ALA A 53 0.31 36.18 10.36
C ALA A 53 -0.96 36.55 9.58
N ILE A 54 -1.63 37.65 9.95
CA ILE A 54 -2.78 38.15 9.19
C ILE A 54 -2.37 38.63 7.79
N LYS A 55 -1.20 39.27 7.64
CA LYS A 55 -0.71 39.67 6.30
C LYS A 55 -0.43 38.45 5.42
N LEU A 56 0.18 37.41 5.99
CA LEU A 56 0.43 36.15 5.29
C LEU A 56 -0.88 35.44 4.92
N PHE A 57 -1.88 35.43 5.82
CA PHE A 57 -3.23 34.95 5.52
C PHE A 57 -3.87 35.69 4.34
N LEU A 58 -3.81 37.03 4.33
CA LEU A 58 -4.37 37.82 3.23
C LEU A 58 -3.63 37.55 1.91
N GLN A 59 -2.29 37.45 1.95
CA GLN A 59 -1.48 37.09 0.79
C GLN A 59 -1.87 35.72 0.22
N TYR A 60 -2.13 34.73 1.08
CA TYR A 60 -2.54 33.39 0.67
C TYR A 60 -3.87 33.38 -0.10
N HIS A 61 -4.78 34.30 0.25
CA HIS A 61 -6.05 34.50 -0.41
C HIS A 61 -6.00 35.53 -1.56
N ASP A 62 -4.81 35.84 -2.09
CA ASP A 62 -4.59 36.81 -3.17
C ASP A 62 -5.08 38.24 -2.85
N ILE A 63 -5.16 38.59 -1.56
CA ILE A 63 -5.57 39.92 -1.09
C ILE A 63 -4.31 40.73 -0.75
N ASN A 64 -4.15 41.89 -1.41
CA ASN A 64 -3.06 42.80 -1.11
C ASN A 64 -3.15 43.33 0.34
N PRO A 65 -2.12 43.11 1.18
CA PRO A 65 -2.16 43.53 2.57
C PRO A 65 -2.05 45.06 2.69
N SER A 66 -3.12 45.72 3.17
CA SER A 66 -3.10 47.14 3.54
C SER A 66 -2.65 47.35 4.99
N ASN A 67 -2.11 48.54 5.32
CA ASN A 67 -1.69 48.89 6.69
C ASN A 67 -2.82 48.86 7.74
N LYS A 68 -4.08 48.84 7.32
CA LYS A 68 -5.26 48.68 8.18
C LYS A 68 -6.16 47.58 7.63
N LEU A 69 -6.67 46.71 8.50
CA LEU A 69 -7.74 45.77 8.15
C LEU A 69 -9.00 46.56 7.80
N ASN A 70 -9.51 46.35 6.57
CA ASN A 70 -10.83 46.83 6.20
C ASN A 70 -11.92 45.88 6.76
N LYS A 71 -13.19 46.30 6.67
CA LYS A 71 -14.32 45.52 7.21
C LYS A 71 -14.46 44.13 6.57
N ALA A 72 -14.19 44.01 5.26
CA ALA A 72 -14.31 42.76 4.52
C ALA A 72 -13.22 41.74 4.94
N ASN A 73 -11.97 42.18 5.07
CA ASN A 73 -10.85 41.35 5.53
C ASN A 73 -11.08 40.84 6.96
N LYS A 74 -11.69 41.67 7.82
CA LYS A 74 -12.05 41.26 9.17
C LYS A 74 -13.16 40.19 9.17
N GLN A 75 -14.19 40.35 8.34
CA GLN A 75 -15.23 39.35 8.17
C GLN A 75 -14.66 38.03 7.65
N LEU A 76 -13.72 38.07 6.68
CA LEU A 76 -13.06 36.88 6.15
C LEU A 76 -12.27 36.12 7.24
N LEU A 77 -11.56 36.82 8.12
CA LEU A 77 -10.85 36.21 9.26
C LEU A 77 -11.82 35.59 10.26
N GLU A 78 -12.94 36.25 10.55
CA GLU A 78 -13.97 35.77 11.48
C GLU A 78 -14.75 34.57 10.93
N SER A 79 -14.94 34.49 9.61
CA SER A 79 -15.61 33.37 8.94
C SER A 79 -14.68 32.22 8.55
N TYR A 80 -13.36 32.38 8.71
CA TYR A 80 -12.38 31.36 8.34
C TYR A 80 -12.47 30.15 9.27
N LYS A 81 -12.89 29.00 8.72
CA LYS A 81 -13.07 27.76 9.46
C LYS A 81 -11.76 27.10 9.91
N GLY A 82 -10.62 27.57 9.40
CA GLY A 82 -9.30 27.01 9.71
C GLY A 82 -8.62 26.44 8.48
N PHE A 83 -7.35 26.12 8.62
CA PHE A 83 -6.52 25.59 7.54
C PHE A 83 -6.82 24.11 7.30
N ASN A 84 -7.18 23.77 6.07
CA ASN A 84 -7.39 22.40 5.65
C ASN A 84 -6.07 21.85 5.09
N TYR A 85 -5.39 21.02 5.89
CA TYR A 85 -4.09 20.45 5.53
C TYR A 85 -4.07 19.77 4.16
N VAL A 86 -5.19 19.19 3.72
CA VAL A 86 -5.27 18.44 2.46
C VAL A 86 -5.39 19.37 1.25
N THR A 87 -6.22 20.41 1.33
CA THR A 87 -6.46 21.31 0.19
C THR A 87 -5.47 22.46 0.15
N ASP A 88 -4.98 22.89 1.32
CA ASP A 88 -4.34 24.19 1.46
C ASP A 88 -2.81 24.08 1.46
N LEU A 89 -2.26 22.93 1.85
CA LEU A 89 -0.81 22.73 2.08
C LEU A 89 0.03 22.97 0.83
N GLU A 90 -0.34 22.40 -0.31
CA GLU A 90 0.47 22.54 -1.53
C GLU A 90 0.56 24.02 -1.95
N ARG A 91 -0.59 24.71 -1.98
CA ARG A 91 -0.66 26.15 -2.27
C ARG A 91 0.12 26.95 -1.22
N TYR A 92 0.00 26.61 0.06
CA TYR A 92 0.69 27.28 1.15
C TYR A 92 2.21 27.18 0.99
N GLN A 93 2.71 25.97 0.70
CA GLN A 93 4.13 25.70 0.46
C GLN A 93 4.66 26.46 -0.76
N GLN A 94 3.87 26.55 -1.84
CA GLN A 94 4.24 27.30 -3.04
C GLN A 94 4.29 28.81 -2.81
N ILE A 95 3.26 29.37 -2.15
CA ILE A 95 3.16 30.82 -1.90
C ILE A 95 4.28 31.29 -0.96
N PHE A 96 4.56 30.52 0.09
CA PHE A 96 5.54 30.90 1.11
C PHE A 96 6.93 30.34 0.87
N LYS A 97 7.12 29.51 -0.17
CA LYS A 97 8.39 28.81 -0.48
C LYS A 97 8.92 28.03 0.73
N LEU A 98 8.03 27.26 1.36
CA LEU A 98 8.32 26.44 2.53
C LEU A 98 8.12 24.95 2.19
N ASN A 99 9.01 24.07 2.64
CA ASN A 99 8.75 22.63 2.73
C ASN A 99 8.25 22.31 4.14
N VAL A 100 7.08 21.70 4.29
CA VAL A 100 6.53 21.38 5.61
C VAL A 100 6.85 19.94 5.98
N ILE A 101 7.40 19.76 7.18
CA ILE A 101 7.50 18.46 7.84
C ILE A 101 6.60 18.49 9.06
N THR A 102 5.58 17.64 9.07
CA THR A 102 4.63 17.57 10.19
C THR A 102 4.95 16.42 11.14
N TYR A 103 4.79 16.69 12.43
CA TYR A 103 4.94 15.73 13.53
C TYR A 103 3.64 15.66 14.31
N THR A 104 3.33 14.48 14.85
CA THR A 104 2.20 14.29 15.78
C THR A 104 2.72 13.73 17.09
N CYS A 105 2.10 14.14 18.20
CA CYS A 105 2.39 13.61 19.52
C CYS A 105 1.62 12.30 19.72
N ASP A 106 2.32 11.17 19.85
CA ASP A 106 1.71 9.92 20.32
C ASP A 106 1.57 9.97 21.84
N GLU A 107 0.37 9.75 22.37
CA GLU A 107 0.21 9.51 23.81
C GLU A 107 0.65 8.08 24.19
N MET A 108 1.75 8.06 24.96
CA MET A 108 2.06 7.16 26.07
C MET A 108 2.07 5.64 25.82
N LYS A 109 3.27 5.10 25.57
CA LYS A 109 3.66 3.93 26.37
C LYS A 109 3.66 4.39 27.83
N HIS A 110 2.70 3.93 28.62
CA HIS A 110 2.79 4.08 30.08
C HIS A 110 4.21 3.71 30.51
N LYS A 111 4.88 4.59 31.28
CA LYS A 111 6.20 4.35 31.85
C LYS A 111 6.18 3.03 32.61
N ILE A 112 6.67 1.96 32.00
CA ILE A 112 6.93 0.70 32.71
C ILE A 112 8.34 0.80 33.32
N ASN A 113 9.26 1.54 32.68
CA ASN A 113 10.63 1.74 33.16
C ASN A 113 11.11 3.20 33.12
N ARG A 114 12.04 3.56 34.01
CA ARG A 114 12.74 4.87 34.05
C ARG A 114 13.53 5.22 32.78
N SER A 115 13.70 4.27 31.86
CA SER A 115 14.42 4.40 30.59
C SER A 115 13.52 4.64 29.37
N ASP A 116 12.19 4.61 29.54
CA ASP A 116 11.26 4.82 28.42
C ASP A 116 11.26 6.30 28.01
N VAL A 117 11.53 6.54 26.73
CA VAL A 117 11.59 7.87 26.12
C VAL A 117 10.29 8.12 25.36
N GLU A 118 9.63 9.24 25.66
CA GLU A 118 8.52 9.80 24.87
C GLU A 118 9.02 10.06 23.44
N GLN A 119 8.35 9.49 22.43
CA GLN A 119 8.73 9.56 21.02
C GLN A 119 7.66 10.27 20.21
N PHE A 120 8.06 11.26 19.41
CA PHE A 120 7.21 11.90 18.40
C PHE A 120 7.41 11.19 17.07
N ASN A 121 6.31 10.83 16.42
CA ASN A 121 6.36 10.24 15.10
C ASN A 121 6.26 11.34 14.05
N LYS A 122 7.18 11.28 13.07
CA LYS A 122 7.08 12.08 11.84
C LYS A 122 5.83 11.60 11.11
N PHE A 123 4.86 12.49 10.93
CA PHE A 123 3.57 12.18 10.32
C PHE A 123 3.66 12.27 8.80
N ASP A 124 4.38 13.26 8.27
CA ASP A 124 4.50 13.50 6.83
C ASP A 124 5.77 14.30 6.47
N GLU A 125 6.24 14.12 5.23
CA GLU A 125 7.33 14.88 4.62
C GLU A 125 6.92 15.30 3.22
N HIS A 126 6.59 16.58 3.05
CA HIS A 126 6.24 17.11 1.73
C HIS A 126 7.28 18.11 1.25
N ILE A 127 8.25 17.60 0.49
CA ILE A 127 9.26 18.41 -0.19
C ILE A 127 8.74 18.72 -1.60
N ILE A 128 8.39 19.98 -1.85
CA ILE A 128 8.00 20.45 -3.19
C ILE A 128 9.24 20.82 -4.00
N ASP A 129 10.20 21.49 -3.36
CA ASP A 129 11.41 21.98 -3.99
C ASP A 129 12.58 21.93 -2.99
N ASN A 130 13.73 21.41 -3.38
CA ASN A 130 14.89 21.33 -2.50
C ASN A 130 15.45 22.71 -2.10
N ASP A 131 15.14 23.77 -2.85
CA ASP A 131 15.57 25.14 -2.56
C ASP A 131 14.66 25.84 -1.53
N TYR A 132 13.51 25.25 -1.18
CA TYR A 132 12.57 25.84 -0.21
C TYR A 132 13.04 25.63 1.23
N GLN A 133 12.77 26.61 2.09
CA GLN A 133 13.11 26.52 3.51
C GLN A 133 12.23 25.46 4.17
N THR A 134 12.85 24.52 4.90
CA THR A 134 12.10 23.49 5.62
C THR A 134 11.61 23.99 6.96
N VAL A 135 10.32 23.81 7.24
CA VAL A 135 9.66 24.14 8.49
C VAL A 135 9.12 22.88 9.17
N ASN A 136 9.40 22.74 10.46
CA ASN A 136 8.90 21.64 11.28
C ASN A 136 7.64 22.10 12.03
N VAL A 137 6.55 21.35 11.90
CA VAL A 137 5.23 21.71 12.43
C VAL A 137 4.71 20.59 13.31
N LEU A 138 4.30 20.91 14.53
CA LEU A 138 3.62 19.97 15.41
C LEU A 138 2.11 20.11 15.22
N LEU A 139 1.43 19.01 14.89
CA LEU A 139 -0.01 18.90 14.80
C LEU A 139 -0.56 18.38 16.13
N VAL A 140 -1.45 19.14 16.75
CA VAL A 140 -2.02 18.85 18.07
C VAL A 140 -3.54 18.78 17.98
N PRO A 141 -4.17 17.64 18.30
CA PRO A 141 -5.62 17.57 18.41
C PRO A 141 -6.11 18.40 19.60
N LEU A 142 -7.11 19.25 19.38
CA LEU A 142 -7.74 20.06 20.42
C LEU A 142 -8.87 19.27 21.09
N SER A 143 -8.76 19.02 22.40
CA SER A 143 -9.56 18.03 23.14
C SER A 143 -11.07 18.30 23.22
N LEU A 144 -11.54 19.44 22.71
CA LEU A 144 -12.91 19.95 22.87
C LEU A 144 -13.59 20.36 21.57
N ILE A 145 -12.88 20.43 20.43
CA ILE A 145 -13.39 21.02 19.17
C ILE A 145 -13.14 20.11 17.95
N ASP A 146 -12.54 18.92 18.11
CA ASP A 146 -12.21 18.00 16.99
C ASP A 146 -11.43 18.69 15.85
N GLU A 147 -10.64 19.71 16.20
CA GLU A 147 -9.79 20.48 15.30
C GLU A 147 -8.30 20.18 15.57
N VAL A 148 -7.48 20.21 14.51
CA VAL A 148 -6.03 20.03 14.60
C VAL A 148 -5.35 21.40 14.58
N HIS A 149 -4.66 21.73 15.67
CA HIS A 149 -3.90 22.96 15.78
C HIS A 149 -2.46 22.76 15.34
N ALA A 150 -1.92 23.69 14.56
CA ALA A 150 -0.53 23.67 14.11
C ALA A 150 0.35 24.58 14.97
N MET A 151 1.48 24.05 15.44
CA MET A 151 2.48 24.79 16.20
C MET A 151 3.83 24.76 15.51
N TYR A 152 4.59 25.85 15.62
CA TYR A 152 5.95 25.90 15.09
C TYR A 152 6.91 25.14 16.02
N ILE A 153 7.73 24.24 15.50
CA ILE A 153 8.76 23.56 16.28
C ILE A 153 10.05 24.38 16.20
N SER A 154 10.44 25.00 17.31
CA SER A 154 11.69 25.78 17.38
C SER A 154 12.94 24.94 17.64
N ASP A 155 12.78 23.76 18.23
CA ASP A 155 13.90 22.85 18.52
C ASP A 155 13.43 21.40 18.35
N ILE A 156 13.67 20.84 17.16
CA ILE A 156 13.25 19.48 16.83
C ILE A 156 13.99 18.42 17.67
N ASP A 157 15.23 18.70 18.08
CA ASP A 157 16.03 17.77 18.89
C ASP A 157 15.41 17.58 20.29
N LYS A 158 14.83 18.64 20.83
CA LYS A 158 14.08 18.57 22.10
C LYS A 158 12.73 17.88 21.96
N VAL A 159 12.04 18.05 20.82
CA VAL A 159 10.78 17.35 20.54
C VAL A 159 11.05 15.83 20.48
N ILE A 160 12.00 15.37 19.69
CA ILE A 160 12.30 13.92 19.53
C ILE A 160 13.14 13.31 20.67
N ASN A 161 13.48 14.09 21.70
CA ASN A 161 14.34 13.72 22.83
C ASN A 161 15.66 13.03 22.38
N GLY A 162 16.27 13.58 21.34
CA GLY A 162 17.48 13.07 20.68
C GLY A 162 17.99 14.07 19.65
N LYS A 163 19.22 13.90 19.16
CA LYS A 163 19.80 14.77 18.13
C LYS A 163 19.62 14.17 16.76
N LEU A 164 18.95 14.86 15.84
CA LEU A 164 18.91 14.49 14.44
C LEU A 164 20.31 14.59 13.82
N CYS A 165 20.62 13.68 12.89
CA CYS A 165 21.85 13.78 12.12
C CYS A 165 21.92 15.15 11.40
N PRO A 166 23.01 15.93 11.57
CA PRO A 166 23.22 17.21 10.90
C PRO A 166 23.12 17.16 9.37
N ASN A 167 23.40 16.00 8.77
CA ASN A 167 23.32 15.80 7.32
C ASN A 167 21.89 15.44 6.86
N ASN A 168 20.90 15.45 7.76
CA ASN A 168 19.47 15.17 7.51
C ASN A 168 19.16 13.77 6.94
N CYS A 169 19.95 12.75 7.30
CA CYS A 169 19.72 11.34 6.88
C CYS A 169 18.69 10.58 7.74
N GLN A 170 17.85 11.30 8.49
CA GLN A 170 16.77 10.75 9.34
C GLN A 170 17.20 9.85 10.52
N MET A 171 18.49 9.79 10.86
CA MET A 171 18.97 9.09 12.07
C MET A 171 18.90 9.99 13.32
N ILE A 172 18.36 9.44 14.41
CA ILE A 172 18.22 10.14 15.70
C ILE A 172 19.19 9.53 16.72
N PHE A 173 19.98 10.38 17.38
CA PHE A 173 20.94 9.99 18.40
C PHE A 173 20.45 10.38 19.80
N ASN A 174 20.28 9.41 20.69
CA ASN A 174 19.93 9.71 22.07
C ASN A 174 21.10 10.44 22.77
N THR A 175 20.91 11.72 23.10
CA THR A 175 21.92 12.59 23.72
C THR A 175 22.25 12.21 25.16
N LYS A 176 21.39 11.40 25.82
CA LYS A 176 21.59 10.87 27.17
C LYS A 176 22.43 9.59 27.19
N ASN A 177 22.74 9.00 26.03
CA ASN A 177 23.62 7.85 25.93
C ASN A 177 25.08 8.28 26.22
N GLN A 178 25.75 7.59 27.15
CA GLN A 178 27.17 7.81 27.48
C GLN A 178 28.11 7.70 26.27
N HIS A 179 27.70 7.00 25.21
CA HIS A 179 28.46 6.83 23.97
C HIS A 179 27.99 7.75 22.82
N TYR A 180 27.03 8.64 23.06
CA TYR A 180 26.46 9.56 22.07
C TYR A 180 27.52 10.23 21.18
N LYS A 181 28.55 10.84 21.76
CA LYS A 181 29.60 11.54 21.00
C LYS A 181 30.37 10.61 20.06
N ARG A 182 30.67 9.39 20.51
CA ARG A 182 31.38 8.37 19.72
C ARG A 182 30.51 7.87 18.58
N ASP A 183 29.24 7.59 18.87
CA ASP A 183 28.31 6.99 17.92
C ASP A 183 27.89 8.01 16.84
N LEU A 184 27.68 9.28 17.22
CA LEU A 184 27.48 10.38 16.29
C LEU A 184 28.72 10.61 15.40
N ALA A 185 29.93 10.65 15.97
CA ALA A 185 31.16 10.83 15.18
C ALA A 185 31.40 9.66 14.21
N ARG A 186 31.12 8.42 14.64
CA ARG A 186 31.20 7.23 13.77
C ARG A 186 30.19 7.32 12.63
N HIS A 187 28.97 7.74 12.92
CA HIS A 187 27.93 7.92 11.90
C HIS A 187 28.29 9.03 10.91
N LEU A 188 28.69 10.21 11.40
CA LEU A 188 29.08 11.35 10.56
C LEU A 188 30.27 11.05 9.65
N LYS A 189 31.15 10.12 10.03
CA LYS A 189 32.27 9.66 9.19
C LYS A 189 31.80 9.01 7.86
N TYR A 190 30.61 8.42 7.84
CA TYR A 190 30.06 7.68 6.69
C TYR A 190 28.74 8.26 6.15
N CYS A 191 28.19 9.29 6.78
CA CYS A 191 26.90 9.86 6.44
C CYS A 191 27.03 10.91 5.32
N GLN A 192 26.44 10.64 4.15
CA GLN A 192 26.47 11.51 2.95
C GLN A 192 25.26 12.48 2.86
N GLY A 193 24.32 12.43 3.81
CA GLY A 193 23.14 13.30 3.87
C GLY A 193 21.89 12.77 3.18
N ILE A 194 21.04 13.65 2.62
CA ILE A 194 19.75 13.31 1.94
C ILE A 194 19.97 12.50 0.65
N GLU A 195 21.21 12.34 0.19
CA GLU A 195 21.54 11.29 -0.77
C GLU A 195 21.30 9.92 -0.12
N THR A 196 20.03 9.54 -0.11
CA THR A 196 19.63 8.15 -0.23
C THR A 196 20.03 7.69 -1.63
N ALA A 197 21.33 7.54 -1.85
CA ALA A 197 21.75 6.34 -2.52
C ALA A 197 21.20 5.21 -1.62
N LYS A 198 19.94 4.82 -1.85
CA LYS A 198 19.41 3.56 -1.34
C LYS A 198 20.48 2.56 -1.76
N GLN A 199 21.31 2.13 -0.83
CA GLN A 199 22.28 1.09 -1.14
C GLN A 199 21.44 -0.09 -1.54
N VAL A 200 21.56 -0.46 -2.80
CA VAL A 200 20.71 -1.47 -3.39
C VAL A 200 21.17 -2.76 -2.76
N LYS A 201 20.35 -3.29 -1.85
CA LYS A 201 20.60 -4.58 -1.24
C LYS A 201 20.22 -5.64 -2.26
N LEU A 202 21.21 -6.07 -3.02
CA LEU A 202 21.05 -7.17 -3.94
C LEU A 202 21.14 -8.49 -3.18
N ASP A 203 20.37 -9.47 -3.64
CA ASP A 203 20.49 -10.82 -3.12
C ASP A 203 21.89 -11.37 -3.42
N HIS A 204 22.44 -12.17 -2.50
CA HIS A 204 23.71 -12.85 -2.75
C HIS A 204 23.62 -13.83 -3.93
N LEU A 205 22.43 -14.40 -4.17
CA LEU A 205 22.15 -15.31 -5.26
C LEU A 205 20.97 -14.80 -6.08
N PRO A 206 21.03 -14.86 -7.43
CA PRO A 206 19.89 -14.54 -8.27
C PRO A 206 18.71 -15.44 -7.92
N LYS A 207 17.53 -14.85 -7.74
CA LYS A 207 16.27 -15.59 -7.52
C LYS A 207 15.47 -15.61 -8.81
N PRO A 208 14.76 -16.71 -9.14
CA PRO A 208 13.80 -16.71 -10.24
C PRO A 208 12.80 -15.59 -10.10
N TYR A 209 12.60 -14.81 -11.15
CA TYR A 209 11.54 -13.82 -11.15
C TYR A 209 10.22 -14.52 -11.49
N TYR A 210 9.46 -14.87 -10.45
CA TYR A 210 8.15 -15.49 -10.57
C TYR A 210 7.14 -14.84 -9.61
N PRO A 211 6.67 -13.61 -9.90
CA PRO A 211 5.90 -12.77 -8.96
C PRO A 211 4.58 -13.39 -8.50
N HIS A 212 4.03 -14.32 -9.28
CA HIS A 212 2.84 -15.09 -8.91
C HIS A 212 3.07 -15.90 -7.62
N LEU A 213 4.26 -16.47 -7.41
CA LEU A 213 4.57 -17.29 -6.23
C LEU A 213 5.40 -16.54 -5.18
N SER A 214 6.29 -15.63 -5.59
CA SER A 214 7.38 -15.11 -4.74
C SER A 214 6.96 -14.56 -3.37
N ASN A 215 5.77 -13.95 -3.27
CA ASN A 215 5.33 -13.22 -2.07
C ASN A 215 4.21 -13.91 -1.27
N ASN A 216 3.76 -15.10 -1.67
CA ASN A 216 2.69 -15.80 -0.98
C ASN A 216 3.17 -17.19 -0.53
N LYS A 217 3.49 -17.34 0.76
CA LYS A 217 3.99 -18.60 1.33
C LYS A 217 2.94 -19.72 1.31
N LEU A 218 1.67 -19.39 1.52
CA LEU A 218 0.57 -20.36 1.41
C LEU A 218 0.49 -20.90 -0.02
N LEU A 219 0.51 -20.02 -1.03
CA LEU A 219 0.51 -20.43 -2.43
C LEU A 219 1.77 -21.23 -2.79
N GLN A 220 2.95 -20.82 -2.30
CA GLN A 220 4.17 -21.62 -2.45
C GLN A 220 4.00 -23.04 -1.90
N LYS A 221 3.41 -23.17 -0.71
CA LYS A 221 3.17 -24.46 -0.09
C LYS A 221 2.19 -25.30 -0.89
N LEU A 222 1.05 -24.74 -1.29
CA LEU A 222 0.04 -25.42 -2.10
C LEU A 222 0.59 -25.86 -3.46
N VAL A 223 1.40 -25.05 -4.12
CA VAL A 223 2.05 -25.44 -5.38
C VAL A 223 3.08 -26.54 -5.14
N ALA A 224 3.85 -26.46 -4.05
CA ALA A 224 4.84 -27.47 -3.72
C ALA A 224 4.23 -28.85 -3.42
N THR A 225 3.04 -28.89 -2.81
CA THR A 225 2.32 -30.12 -2.46
C THR A 225 1.33 -30.57 -3.55
N GLY A 226 1.19 -29.82 -4.65
CA GLY A 226 0.24 -30.13 -5.72
C GLY A 226 -1.24 -29.86 -5.36
N GLN A 227 -1.48 -29.03 -4.34
CA GLN A 227 -2.81 -28.68 -3.81
C GLN A 227 -3.31 -27.30 -4.28
N GLN A 228 -2.70 -26.73 -5.32
CA GLN A 228 -3.05 -25.39 -5.85
C GLN A 228 -4.52 -25.23 -6.26
N ASP A 229 -5.23 -26.33 -6.57
CA ASP A 229 -6.66 -26.30 -6.90
C ASP A 229 -7.58 -26.05 -5.69
N GLN A 230 -7.05 -26.15 -4.47
CA GLN A 230 -7.78 -25.80 -3.25
C GLN A 230 -7.88 -24.28 -3.04
N LEU A 231 -7.12 -23.47 -3.80
CA LEU A 231 -7.19 -22.02 -3.71
C LEU A 231 -8.52 -21.52 -4.29
N THR A 232 -9.35 -20.94 -3.44
CA THR A 232 -10.58 -20.26 -3.84
C THR A 232 -10.36 -18.75 -3.94
N ALA A 233 -11.04 -18.11 -4.88
CA ALA A 233 -10.98 -16.66 -4.99
C ALA A 233 -11.65 -15.97 -3.79
N THR A 234 -11.06 -14.87 -3.32
CA THR A 234 -11.58 -14.09 -2.20
C THR A 234 -12.80 -13.28 -2.65
N LEU A 235 -14.00 -13.77 -2.33
CA LEU A 235 -15.28 -13.11 -2.66
C LEU A 235 -15.92 -12.38 -1.46
N ASN A 236 -15.29 -12.45 -0.27
CA ASN A 236 -15.74 -11.69 0.88
C ASN A 236 -14.90 -10.41 1.04
N TYR A 237 -15.54 -9.27 0.81
CA TYR A 237 -14.95 -7.93 0.89
C TYR A 237 -16.02 -6.90 1.22
N ILE A 238 -15.59 -5.67 1.47
CA ILE A 238 -16.49 -4.54 1.74
C ILE A 238 -16.35 -3.54 0.61
N THR A 239 -17.45 -2.99 0.13
CA THR A 239 -17.49 -1.81 -0.76
C THR A 239 -17.96 -0.60 0.02
N PHE A 240 -17.50 0.59 -0.32
CA PHE A 240 -17.93 1.83 0.35
C PHE A 240 -17.90 3.03 -0.59
N ASP A 241 -18.67 4.05 -0.24
CA ASP A 241 -18.74 5.32 -0.95
C ASP A 241 -19.23 6.43 0.00
N PHE A 242 -18.72 7.65 -0.18
CA PHE A 242 -19.19 8.85 0.52
C PHE A 242 -19.96 9.75 -0.43
N GLU A 243 -21.04 10.34 0.08
CA GLU A 243 -21.56 11.56 -0.54
C GLU A 243 -21.12 12.78 0.22
N THR A 244 -20.98 13.87 -0.53
CA THR A 244 -20.58 15.16 0.01
C THR A 244 -21.56 16.26 -0.38
N VAL A 245 -21.47 17.36 0.34
CA VAL A 245 -22.22 18.58 0.06
C VAL A 245 -21.25 19.76 0.00
N GLU A 246 -21.50 20.67 -0.92
CA GLU A 246 -20.70 21.90 -1.06
C GLU A 246 -20.98 22.87 0.09
N ASN A 247 -19.94 23.26 0.79
CA ASN A 247 -19.93 24.34 1.76
C ASN A 247 -19.25 25.56 1.11
N LEU A 248 -20.06 26.54 0.69
CA LEU A 248 -19.61 27.76 0.02
C LEU A 248 -18.99 28.72 1.03
N ILE A 249 -17.71 29.09 0.85
CA ILE A 249 -16.98 29.96 1.79
C ILE A 249 -17.06 31.44 1.36
N ASN A 250 -17.37 31.73 0.09
CA ASN A 250 -17.55 33.09 -0.46
C ASN A 250 -18.76 33.19 -1.41
N GLU A 251 -19.45 34.34 -1.39
CA GLU A 251 -20.65 34.62 -2.21
C GLU A 251 -20.38 34.59 -3.75
N ASP A 252 -19.12 34.73 -4.18
CA ASP A 252 -18.70 34.75 -5.59
C ASP A 252 -18.28 33.36 -6.16
N ASN A 253 -18.61 32.23 -5.51
CA ASN A 253 -18.33 30.85 -5.97
C ASN A 253 -16.84 30.48 -6.21
N LEU A 254 -15.87 31.25 -5.71
CA LEU A 254 -14.44 31.00 -5.99
C LEU A 254 -13.77 29.94 -5.10
N ILE A 255 -14.36 29.59 -3.94
CA ILE A 255 -13.83 28.55 -3.03
C ILE A 255 -15.01 27.78 -2.39
N ALA A 256 -15.16 26.50 -2.76
CA ALA A 256 -16.13 25.57 -2.17
C ALA A 256 -15.38 24.43 -1.49
N GLN A 257 -15.71 24.15 -0.22
CA GLN A 257 -15.19 23.00 0.52
C GLN A 257 -16.24 21.89 0.51
N LEU A 258 -15.84 20.64 0.31
CA LEU A 258 -16.75 19.50 0.35
C LEU A 258 -16.79 18.92 1.76
N GLU A 259 -17.99 18.85 2.33
CA GLU A 259 -18.25 18.23 3.63
C GLU A 259 -18.95 16.89 3.45
N PRO A 260 -18.60 15.85 4.23
CA PRO A 260 -19.32 14.57 4.22
C PRO A 260 -20.80 14.74 4.55
N LEU A 261 -21.68 14.24 3.68
CA LEU A 261 -23.13 14.22 3.84
C LEU A 261 -23.62 12.86 4.35
N SER A 262 -23.11 11.78 3.76
CA SER A 262 -23.43 10.40 4.10
C SER A 262 -22.30 9.45 3.69
N VAL A 263 -22.32 8.26 4.27
CA VAL A 263 -21.46 7.14 3.91
C VAL A 263 -22.30 5.87 3.84
N ALA A 264 -22.11 5.10 2.78
CA ALA A 264 -22.68 3.77 2.64
C ALA A 264 -21.57 2.74 2.48
N SER A 265 -21.85 1.51 2.91
CA SER A 265 -20.99 0.37 2.61
C SER A 265 -21.80 -0.90 2.44
N ALA A 266 -21.35 -1.79 1.57
CA ALA A 266 -21.94 -3.12 1.40
C ALA A 266 -20.86 -4.20 1.51
N ALA A 267 -21.06 -5.14 2.43
CA ALA A 267 -20.18 -6.29 2.62
C ALA A 267 -20.77 -7.53 1.95
N THR A 268 -19.93 -8.25 1.21
CA THR A 268 -20.23 -9.58 0.69
C THR A 268 -19.69 -10.62 1.65
N ILE A 269 -20.54 -11.52 2.12
CA ILE A 269 -20.16 -12.61 3.02
C ILE A 269 -20.88 -13.87 2.54
N ASN A 270 -20.14 -14.82 1.94
CA ASN A 270 -20.69 -16.07 1.40
C ASN A 270 -21.94 -15.83 0.53
N ASP A 271 -21.81 -14.93 -0.45
CA ASP A 271 -22.87 -14.49 -1.38
C ASP A 271 -24.03 -13.71 -0.76
N GLN A 272 -24.01 -13.45 0.55
CA GLN A 272 -24.97 -12.56 1.22
C GLN A 272 -24.43 -11.12 1.27
N ILE A 273 -25.34 -10.16 1.07
CA ILE A 273 -25.00 -8.73 1.09
C ILE A 273 -25.58 -8.10 2.35
N THR A 274 -24.71 -7.49 3.16
CA THR A 274 -25.10 -6.68 4.32
C THR A 274 -24.71 -5.24 4.07
N THR A 275 -25.63 -4.30 4.31
CA THR A 275 -25.42 -2.87 4.02
C THR A 275 -25.41 -2.03 5.28
N LEU A 276 -24.51 -1.05 5.36
CA LEU A 276 -24.49 0.00 6.37
C LEU A 276 -24.74 1.35 5.71
N TYR A 277 -25.41 2.26 6.43
CA TYR A 277 -25.64 3.63 5.99
C TYR A 277 -25.67 4.58 7.19
N PHE A 278 -24.90 5.64 7.10
CA PHE A 278 -24.84 6.72 8.09
C PHE A 278 -24.87 8.07 7.37
N ASN A 279 -25.46 9.08 7.98
CA ASN A 279 -25.50 10.43 7.43
C ASN A 279 -25.50 11.49 8.54
N LEU A 280 -25.48 12.77 8.14
CA LEU A 280 -25.45 13.89 9.08
C LEU A 280 -26.61 13.93 10.10
N ARG A 281 -27.72 13.20 9.88
CA ARG A 281 -28.81 13.10 10.87
C ARG A 281 -28.43 12.21 12.05
N ASN A 282 -27.40 11.37 11.92
CA ASN A 282 -26.90 10.49 12.98
C ASN A 282 -26.01 11.21 14.02
N GLY A 283 -25.63 12.46 13.78
CA GLY A 283 -24.68 13.21 14.59
C GLY A 283 -23.48 13.69 13.79
N THR A 284 -22.68 14.60 14.37
CA THR A 284 -21.42 15.06 13.75
C THR A 284 -20.35 13.97 13.73
N ASP A 285 -20.51 12.93 14.54
CA ASP A 285 -19.63 11.77 14.68
C ASP A 285 -20.11 10.55 13.84
N PHE A 286 -20.95 10.76 12.83
CA PHE A 286 -21.53 9.65 12.05
C PHE A 286 -20.47 8.81 11.31
N ILE A 287 -19.33 9.40 10.96
CA ILE A 287 -18.23 8.70 10.30
C ILE A 287 -17.53 7.76 11.30
N GLU A 288 -17.39 8.20 12.54
CA GLU A 288 -16.88 7.40 13.65
C GLU A 288 -17.79 6.23 13.99
N GLN A 289 -19.11 6.47 13.99
CA GLN A 289 -20.12 5.43 14.15
C GLN A 289 -20.02 4.41 13.00
N TRP A 290 -19.86 4.89 11.76
CA TRP A 290 -19.65 4.03 10.59
C TRP A 290 -18.36 3.22 10.69
N ILE A 291 -17.21 3.83 11.01
CA ILE A 291 -15.92 3.12 11.19
C ILE A 291 -16.05 2.02 12.24
N SER A 292 -16.72 2.31 13.36
CA SER A 292 -16.92 1.33 14.43
C SER A 292 -17.72 0.12 13.95
N GLN A 293 -18.80 0.35 13.19
CA GLN A 293 -19.59 -0.73 12.58
C GLN A 293 -18.84 -1.44 11.45
N LEU A 294 -18.01 -0.72 10.69
CA LEU A 294 -17.18 -1.27 9.63
C LEU A 294 -16.23 -2.34 10.19
N PHE A 295 -15.58 -2.09 11.33
CA PHE A 295 -14.76 -3.09 12.01
C PHE A 295 -15.58 -4.32 12.47
N GLN A 296 -16.81 -4.12 12.97
CA GLN A 296 -17.68 -5.25 13.36
C GLN A 296 -18.05 -6.14 12.17
N VAL A 297 -18.41 -5.52 11.03
CA VAL A 297 -18.68 -6.27 9.80
C VAL A 297 -17.40 -6.93 9.28
N ALA A 298 -16.26 -6.26 9.39
CA ALA A 298 -14.97 -6.82 8.96
C ALA A 298 -14.54 -8.06 9.75
N ILE A 299 -14.96 -8.23 11.02
CA ILE A 299 -14.78 -9.50 11.75
C ILE A 299 -15.39 -10.65 10.95
N THR A 300 -16.68 -10.53 10.59
CA THR A 300 -17.40 -11.60 9.88
C THR A 300 -16.84 -11.86 8.48
N VAL A 301 -16.40 -10.80 7.78
CA VAL A 301 -15.70 -10.92 6.49
C VAL A 301 -14.36 -11.64 6.65
N ASN A 302 -13.60 -11.30 7.69
CA ASN A 302 -12.32 -11.95 7.99
C ASN A 302 -12.53 -13.43 8.33
N GLU A 303 -13.49 -13.76 9.20
CA GLU A 303 -13.83 -15.15 9.55
C GLU A 303 -14.19 -15.99 8.32
N ALA A 304 -15.04 -15.46 7.44
CA ALA A 304 -15.41 -16.11 6.17
C ALA A 304 -14.21 -16.29 5.22
N ASN A 305 -13.29 -15.32 5.19
CA ASN A 305 -12.06 -15.45 4.41
C ASN A 305 -11.11 -16.48 5.01
N GLN A 306 -10.95 -16.53 6.34
CA GLN A 306 -10.11 -17.52 7.01
C GLN A 306 -10.66 -18.94 6.84
N SER A 307 -11.98 -19.14 6.86
CA SER A 307 -12.59 -20.46 6.64
C SER A 307 -12.35 -21.02 5.23
N ASN A 308 -12.04 -20.15 4.26
CA ASN A 308 -11.72 -20.53 2.89
C ASN A 308 -10.22 -20.83 2.68
N ILE A 309 -9.38 -20.58 3.68
CA ILE A 309 -7.95 -20.90 3.61
C ILE A 309 -7.77 -22.41 3.84
N PRO A 310 -7.12 -23.15 2.92
CA PRO A 310 -6.85 -24.56 3.12
C PRO A 310 -6.01 -24.82 4.38
N ASP A 311 -6.37 -25.87 5.13
CA ASP A 311 -5.62 -26.29 6.32
C ASP A 311 -4.27 -26.90 5.92
N VAL A 312 -3.23 -26.07 5.96
CA VAL A 312 -1.87 -26.46 5.57
C VAL A 312 -0.86 -25.94 6.58
N THR A 313 -0.03 -26.85 7.10
CA THR A 313 1.07 -26.52 8.01
C THR A 313 2.30 -26.04 7.24
N ILE A 314 2.86 -24.90 7.65
CA ILE A 314 4.13 -24.36 7.13
C ILE A 314 5.16 -24.42 8.26
N ASP A 315 6.10 -25.37 8.17
CA ASP A 315 7.08 -25.67 9.22
C ASP A 315 8.31 -24.77 9.11
N ASP A 316 8.12 -23.48 9.38
CA ASP A 316 9.17 -22.46 9.40
C ASP A 316 9.35 -21.93 10.84
N LYS A 317 10.54 -22.07 11.44
CA LYS A 317 10.83 -21.65 12.83
C LYS A 317 10.51 -20.18 13.16
N HIS A 318 10.50 -19.32 12.14
CA HIS A 318 10.22 -17.88 12.26
C HIS A 318 9.02 -17.45 11.40
N TYR A 319 8.15 -18.38 10.98
CA TYR A 319 6.96 -18.00 10.23
C TYR A 319 5.92 -17.43 11.17
N ILE A 320 5.76 -16.13 11.08
CA ILE A 320 4.61 -15.41 11.60
C ILE A 320 3.69 -15.22 10.40
N PRO A 321 2.50 -15.82 10.38
CA PRO A 321 1.51 -15.53 9.35
C PRO A 321 1.30 -14.02 9.29
N TYR A 322 1.26 -13.45 8.09
CA TYR A 322 0.90 -12.04 7.95
C TYR A 322 -0.45 -11.81 8.59
N LYS A 323 -0.57 -10.69 9.30
CA LYS A 323 -1.85 -10.25 9.86
C LYS A 323 -2.89 -10.22 8.73
N PRO A 324 -4.02 -10.93 8.85
CA PRO A 324 -5.04 -10.96 7.80
C PRO A 324 -5.49 -9.56 7.40
N GLN A 325 -5.87 -9.38 6.13
CA GLN A 325 -6.30 -8.09 5.61
C GLN A 325 -7.68 -8.22 4.97
N VAL A 326 -8.64 -7.44 5.47
CA VAL A 326 -9.99 -7.33 4.89
C VAL A 326 -9.99 -6.21 3.87
N SER A 327 -10.33 -6.52 2.62
CA SER A 327 -10.37 -5.53 1.54
C SER A 327 -11.61 -4.64 1.67
N VAL A 328 -11.39 -3.33 1.65
CA VAL A 328 -12.42 -2.28 1.64
C VAL A 328 -12.24 -1.48 0.35
N ILE A 329 -13.21 -1.58 -0.55
CA ILE A 329 -13.08 -1.19 -1.96
C ILE A 329 -13.98 0.01 -2.25
N GLY A 330 -13.38 1.13 -2.65
CA GLY A 330 -14.13 2.29 -3.14
C GLY A 330 -14.01 2.45 -4.65
N PHE A 331 -14.80 3.38 -5.21
CA PHE A 331 -14.72 3.78 -6.61
C PHE A 331 -14.14 5.19 -6.71
N ASN A 332 -12.98 5.36 -7.35
CA ASN A 332 -12.29 6.65 -7.39
C ASN A 332 -11.92 7.20 -5.99
N SER A 333 -11.74 6.28 -5.03
CA SER A 333 -11.62 6.62 -3.61
C SER A 333 -10.21 7.02 -3.17
N LYS A 334 -9.17 6.74 -3.98
CA LYS A 334 -7.75 7.01 -3.61
C LYS A 334 -7.48 8.44 -3.19
N LYS A 335 -8.16 9.38 -3.85
CA LYS A 335 -7.98 10.82 -3.65
C LYS A 335 -9.16 11.42 -2.89
N PHE A 336 -10.38 10.97 -3.14
CA PHE A 336 -11.56 11.65 -2.61
C PHE A 336 -11.96 11.11 -1.23
N ASP A 337 -12.48 9.88 -1.19
CA ASP A 337 -13.02 9.30 0.04
C ASP A 337 -11.97 9.08 1.12
N MET A 338 -10.76 8.66 0.71
CA MET A 338 -9.67 8.45 1.67
C MET A 338 -9.25 9.76 2.36
N ASN A 339 -9.38 10.90 1.70
CA ASN A 339 -9.11 12.20 2.30
C ASN A 339 -10.19 12.59 3.33
N LEU A 340 -11.46 12.29 3.05
CA LEU A 340 -12.55 12.50 4.00
C LEU A 340 -12.38 11.59 5.22
N LEU A 341 -11.94 10.35 4.99
CA LEU A 341 -11.85 9.32 6.02
C LEU A 341 -10.62 9.46 6.91
N LEU A 342 -9.51 9.98 6.38
CA LEU A 342 -8.21 9.99 7.08
C LEU A 342 -8.28 10.69 8.44
N LYS A 343 -8.91 11.87 8.50
CA LYS A 343 -9.04 12.63 9.75
C LYS A 343 -9.76 11.85 10.85
N HIS A 344 -10.66 10.93 10.48
CA HIS A 344 -11.43 10.10 11.41
C HIS A 344 -10.75 8.78 11.76
N LEU A 345 -9.80 8.31 10.93
CA LEU A 345 -8.99 7.11 11.20
C LEU A 345 -7.78 7.40 12.09
N ILE A 346 -7.30 8.65 12.13
CA ILE A 346 -6.21 9.09 13.01
C ILE A 346 -6.77 9.23 14.44
N LYS A 347 -6.88 8.10 15.13
CA LYS A 347 -7.36 7.99 16.50
C LYS A 347 -6.41 7.15 17.34
N ASN A 348 -6.43 7.37 18.66
CA ASN A 348 -5.74 6.51 19.62
C ASN A 348 -6.04 5.04 19.30
N LYS A 349 -4.98 4.20 19.26
CA LYS A 349 -4.98 2.76 18.90
C LYS A 349 -5.00 2.39 17.41
N THR A 350 -5.02 3.34 16.49
CA THR A 350 -4.97 3.05 15.05
C THR A 350 -3.59 3.38 14.46
N LYS A 351 -3.03 2.46 13.67
CA LYS A 351 -1.81 2.65 12.88
C LYS A 351 -2.18 2.61 11.41
N ILE A 352 -1.76 3.62 10.65
CA ILE A 352 -2.04 3.73 9.22
C ILE A 352 -0.74 3.57 8.44
N GLN A 353 -0.75 2.73 7.41
CA GLN A 353 0.35 2.55 6.47
C GLN A 353 -0.10 2.86 5.05
N TYR A 354 0.64 3.74 4.38
CA TYR A 354 0.39 4.12 3.00
C TYR A 354 1.31 3.40 2.02
N MET A 355 0.77 3.12 0.84
CA MET A 355 1.55 2.76 -0.33
C MET A 355 1.19 3.70 -1.49
N GLY A 356 2.14 4.52 -1.93
CA GLY A 356 1.94 5.59 -2.90
C GLY A 356 2.34 6.96 -2.32
N SER A 357 1.94 8.05 -2.99
CA SER A 357 2.01 9.39 -2.40
C SER A 357 0.82 9.63 -1.47
N THR A 358 0.94 10.58 -0.55
CA THR A 358 -0.15 11.01 0.35
C THR A 358 -1.37 11.56 -0.40
N THR A 359 -1.18 12.12 -1.60
CA THR A 359 -2.25 12.66 -2.46
C THR A 359 -2.93 11.62 -3.36
N GLN A 360 -2.31 10.45 -3.57
CA GLN A 360 -2.80 9.36 -4.41
C GLN A 360 -2.34 8.01 -3.85
N ALA A 361 -2.81 7.68 -2.65
CA ALA A 361 -2.51 6.38 -2.04
C ALA A 361 -3.08 5.27 -2.91
N LYS A 362 -2.23 4.38 -3.44
CA LYS A 362 -2.67 3.18 -4.18
C LYS A 362 -3.36 2.19 -3.23
N GLN A 363 -2.97 2.23 -1.96
CA GLN A 363 -3.49 1.42 -0.89
C GLN A 363 -3.25 2.12 0.46
N THR A 364 -4.23 2.00 1.36
CA THR A 364 -4.12 2.43 2.75
C THR A 364 -4.47 1.26 3.66
N VAL A 365 -3.53 0.83 4.50
CA VAL A 365 -3.74 -0.22 5.49
C VAL A 365 -3.97 0.42 6.85
N VAL A 366 -5.06 0.05 7.50
CA VAL A 366 -5.46 0.53 8.81
C VAL A 366 -5.41 -0.65 9.78
N SER A 367 -4.44 -0.60 10.69
CA SER A 367 -4.28 -1.56 11.77
C SER A 367 -4.84 -0.97 13.06
N HIS A 368 -5.73 -1.69 13.72
CA HIS A 368 -6.26 -1.29 15.02
C HIS A 368 -5.81 -2.30 16.10
N GLN A 369 -5.42 -1.83 17.28
CA GLN A 369 -4.83 -2.67 18.34
C GLN A 369 -5.79 -3.72 18.89
N ASP A 370 -7.09 -3.43 18.88
CA ASP A 370 -8.11 -4.32 19.43
C ASP A 370 -8.51 -5.46 18.45
N TYR A 371 -7.98 -5.49 17.22
CA TYR A 371 -8.32 -6.48 16.19
C TYR A 371 -7.08 -7.21 15.66
N ASP A 372 -7.23 -8.51 15.38
CA ASP A 372 -6.20 -9.40 14.85
C ASP A 372 -6.10 -9.39 13.32
N PHE A 373 -6.92 -8.58 12.63
CA PHE A 373 -6.83 -8.27 11.20
C PHE A 373 -6.61 -6.77 10.96
N ASP A 374 -6.27 -6.40 9.73
CA ASP A 374 -6.20 -5.01 9.25
C ASP A 374 -7.27 -4.74 8.20
N LEU A 375 -7.73 -3.50 8.11
CA LEU A 375 -8.54 -3.04 6.98
C LEU A 375 -7.61 -2.53 5.87
N ARG A 376 -7.83 -3.00 4.65
CA ARG A 376 -7.06 -2.60 3.48
C ARG A 376 -7.96 -1.85 2.51
N PHE A 377 -7.85 -0.53 2.54
CA PHE A 377 -8.55 0.35 1.61
C PHE A 377 -7.85 0.36 0.26
N ILE A 378 -8.60 0.02 -0.78
CA ILE A 378 -8.18 0.01 -2.18
C ILE A 378 -9.26 0.64 -3.06
N ASP A 379 -8.87 1.04 -4.27
CA ASP A 379 -9.77 1.61 -5.26
C ASP A 379 -9.82 0.70 -6.48
N ILE A 380 -11.04 0.38 -6.91
CA ILE A 380 -11.30 -0.50 -8.05
C ILE A 380 -10.71 0.06 -9.35
N LEU A 381 -10.54 1.38 -9.48
CA LEU A 381 -9.87 2.01 -10.62
C LEU A 381 -8.39 1.59 -10.76
N SER A 382 -7.78 1.00 -9.73
CA SER A 382 -6.44 0.39 -9.85
C SER A 382 -6.42 -0.88 -10.70
N PHE A 383 -7.58 -1.52 -10.87
CA PHE A 383 -7.74 -2.87 -11.43
C PHE A 383 -8.37 -2.84 -12.82
N ILE A 384 -8.75 -1.67 -13.32
CA ILE A 384 -9.36 -1.49 -14.63
C ILE A 384 -8.63 -0.37 -15.41
N PRO A 385 -8.86 -0.24 -16.73
CA PRO A 385 -8.35 0.90 -17.49
C PRO A 385 -8.80 2.24 -16.89
N PRO A 386 -8.00 3.32 -17.04
CA PRO A 386 -8.35 4.64 -16.54
C PRO A 386 -9.63 5.20 -17.20
N ASN A 387 -10.13 6.32 -16.66
CA ASN A 387 -11.25 7.10 -17.23
C ASN A 387 -12.58 6.34 -17.37
N ASN A 388 -12.87 5.42 -16.46
CA ASN A 388 -14.20 4.79 -16.35
C ASN A 388 -15.03 5.49 -15.28
N THR A 389 -16.24 5.91 -15.64
CA THR A 389 -17.29 6.27 -14.66
C THR A 389 -17.85 5.01 -13.99
N LEU A 390 -18.47 5.15 -12.82
CA LEU A 390 -19.13 4.03 -12.14
C LEU A 390 -20.17 3.35 -13.04
N LYS A 391 -20.97 4.13 -13.78
CA LYS A 391 -21.94 3.62 -14.76
C LYS A 391 -21.26 2.75 -15.83
N GLN A 392 -20.19 3.24 -16.45
CA GLN A 392 -19.43 2.49 -17.44
C GLN A 392 -18.75 1.24 -16.86
N PHE A 393 -18.28 1.31 -15.62
CA PHE A 393 -17.71 0.16 -14.93
C PHE A 393 -18.75 -0.96 -14.76
N VAL A 394 -19.94 -0.62 -14.26
CA VAL A 394 -21.04 -1.57 -14.12
C VAL A 394 -21.49 -2.14 -15.46
N GLU A 395 -21.61 -1.30 -16.51
CA GLU A 395 -22.02 -1.74 -17.85
C GLU A 395 -20.99 -2.65 -18.54
N LYS A 396 -19.69 -2.35 -18.40
CA LYS A 396 -18.62 -3.08 -19.09
C LYS A 396 -18.23 -4.37 -18.37
N PHE A 397 -18.24 -4.37 -17.04
CA PHE A 397 -17.73 -5.47 -16.24
C PHE A 397 -18.84 -6.25 -15.51
N GLY A 398 -20.10 -5.80 -15.55
CA GLY A 398 -21.23 -6.54 -15.00
C GLY A 398 -21.59 -7.78 -15.83
N THR A 399 -22.25 -8.75 -15.19
CA THR A 399 -22.74 -9.97 -15.84
C THR A 399 -24.01 -9.68 -16.66
N LYS A 400 -24.08 -10.17 -17.91
CA LYS A 400 -25.28 -10.02 -18.76
C LYS A 400 -26.52 -10.60 -18.06
N GLY A 401 -27.55 -9.77 -17.86
CA GLY A 401 -28.82 -10.16 -17.24
C GLY A 401 -29.04 -9.62 -15.82
N ILE A 402 -27.99 -9.16 -15.13
CA ILE A 402 -28.10 -8.50 -13.82
C ILE A 402 -28.14 -6.98 -14.05
N LYS A 403 -29.34 -6.40 -14.06
CA LYS A 403 -29.57 -4.96 -14.28
C LYS A 403 -29.61 -4.17 -12.97
N LEU A 404 -28.52 -4.15 -12.21
CA LEU A 404 -28.34 -3.08 -11.22
C LEU A 404 -27.75 -1.88 -11.96
N THR A 405 -28.58 -0.90 -12.30
CA THR A 405 -28.12 0.37 -12.89
C THR A 405 -27.66 1.32 -11.78
N LYS A 406 -26.63 2.13 -12.05
CA LYS A 406 -26.22 3.23 -11.15
C LYS A 406 -27.44 4.11 -10.84
N GLY A 407 -27.58 4.56 -9.59
CA GLY A 407 -28.61 5.54 -9.25
C GLY A 407 -28.32 6.92 -9.88
N VAL A 408 -29.27 7.84 -9.80
CA VAL A 408 -29.07 9.23 -10.24
C VAL A 408 -29.43 10.18 -9.11
N PHE A 409 -28.54 11.13 -8.80
CA PHE A 409 -28.73 12.06 -7.70
C PHE A 409 -28.31 13.48 -8.10
N PRO A 410 -29.06 14.53 -7.70
CA PRO A 410 -28.78 15.89 -8.12
C PRO A 410 -27.80 16.59 -7.15
N HIS A 411 -26.49 16.33 -7.31
CA HIS A 411 -25.44 16.85 -6.42
C HIS A 411 -25.38 18.38 -6.33
N GLY A 412 -25.80 19.11 -7.38
CA GLY A 412 -25.77 20.57 -7.44
C GLY A 412 -27.04 21.30 -6.96
N SER A 413 -28.05 20.55 -6.50
CA SER A 413 -29.37 21.12 -6.15
C SER A 413 -29.45 21.72 -4.75
N PHE A 414 -28.45 21.48 -3.90
CA PHE A 414 -28.38 21.98 -2.53
C PHE A 414 -26.92 22.16 -2.09
N ASN A 415 -26.74 22.88 -0.99
CA ASN A 415 -25.45 23.15 -0.36
C ASN A 415 -25.54 22.94 1.16
N TYR A 416 -24.45 23.18 1.87
CA TYR A 416 -24.34 22.96 3.31
C TYR A 416 -25.33 23.80 4.13
N ASP A 417 -25.81 24.93 3.62
CA ASP A 417 -26.73 25.80 4.34
C ASP A 417 -28.19 25.33 4.23
N ASN A 418 -28.56 24.72 3.09
CA ASN A 418 -29.96 24.37 2.80
C ASN A 418 -30.24 22.86 2.69
N TYR A 419 -29.24 21.99 2.78
CA TYR A 419 -29.44 20.53 2.59
C TYR A 419 -30.55 19.96 3.47
N LYS A 420 -30.69 20.41 4.72
CA LYS A 420 -31.73 19.91 5.65
C LYS A 420 -33.13 20.20 5.13
N GLN A 421 -33.34 21.40 4.61
CA GLN A 421 -34.63 21.82 4.04
C GLN A 421 -34.90 21.05 2.75
N VAL A 422 -33.93 21.02 1.83
CA VAL A 422 -34.08 20.40 0.52
C VAL A 422 -34.29 18.90 0.64
N LEU A 423 -33.47 18.19 1.40
CA LEU A 423 -33.57 16.74 1.57
C LEU A 423 -34.76 16.32 2.46
N GLY A 424 -35.30 17.25 3.27
CA GLY A 424 -36.50 17.04 4.09
C GLY A 424 -37.81 17.07 3.31
N LEU A 425 -37.81 17.49 2.05
CA LEU A 425 -39.02 17.52 1.22
C LEU A 425 -39.49 16.12 0.84
N THR A 426 -40.81 15.96 0.77
CA THR A 426 -41.51 14.74 0.31
C THR A 426 -41.81 14.79 -1.19
N THR A 427 -41.64 15.95 -1.82
CA THR A 427 -41.78 16.09 -3.28
C THR A 427 -40.49 15.64 -3.98
N PRO A 428 -40.58 15.05 -5.20
CA PRO A 428 -39.40 14.65 -5.96
C PRO A 428 -38.59 15.87 -6.41
N PHE A 429 -37.33 15.64 -6.80
CA PHE A 429 -36.50 16.62 -7.49
C PHE A 429 -37.08 16.91 -8.88
N THR A 430 -37.04 18.17 -9.26
CA THR A 430 -37.40 18.62 -10.61
C THR A 430 -36.27 18.30 -11.57
N LYS A 431 -36.54 18.31 -12.88
CA LYS A 431 -35.48 18.07 -13.88
C LYS A 431 -34.38 19.12 -13.83
N ASP A 432 -34.71 20.36 -13.46
CA ASP A 432 -33.73 21.46 -13.37
C ASP A 432 -32.76 21.27 -12.19
N ASP A 433 -33.15 20.54 -11.15
CA ASP A 433 -32.28 20.22 -10.01
C ASP A 433 -31.07 19.36 -10.41
N PHE A 434 -31.16 18.62 -11.53
CA PHE A 434 -30.08 17.78 -12.05
C PHE A 434 -29.10 18.51 -12.97
N TYR A 435 -29.20 19.83 -13.09
CA TYR A 435 -28.30 20.60 -13.93
C TYR A 435 -26.86 20.59 -13.40
N ASP A 436 -25.96 19.97 -14.17
CA ASP A 436 -24.54 19.95 -13.91
C ASP A 436 -23.89 21.21 -14.48
N LYS A 437 -23.55 22.14 -13.58
CA LYS A 437 -22.89 23.41 -13.93
C LYS A 437 -21.49 23.20 -14.49
N LEU A 438 -20.77 22.16 -14.06
CA LEU A 438 -19.38 21.90 -14.49
C LEU A 438 -19.35 21.40 -15.93
N ASN A 439 -20.24 20.48 -16.26
CA ASN A 439 -20.32 19.90 -17.60
C ASN A 439 -21.30 20.62 -18.54
N ASN A 440 -22.00 21.64 -18.03
CA ASN A 440 -23.03 22.41 -18.73
C ASN A 440 -24.07 21.51 -19.42
N LYS A 441 -24.55 20.51 -18.66
CA LYS A 441 -25.46 19.45 -19.14
C LYS A 441 -26.52 19.17 -18.09
N ASN A 442 -27.71 18.81 -18.54
CA ASN A 442 -28.76 18.29 -17.69
C ASN A 442 -28.92 16.77 -17.87
N ILE A 443 -29.60 16.12 -16.94
CA ILE A 443 -30.02 14.72 -17.03
C ILE A 443 -30.81 14.45 -18.32
N SER A 444 -30.67 13.24 -18.87
CA SER A 444 -31.48 12.80 -20.01
C SER A 444 -32.95 12.62 -19.60
N ASP A 445 -33.87 12.69 -20.57
CA ASP A 445 -35.30 12.43 -20.30
C ASP A 445 -35.52 11.01 -19.75
N GLU A 446 -34.79 10.03 -20.29
CA GLU A 446 -34.86 8.64 -19.88
C GLU A 446 -34.37 8.43 -18.43
N ASP A 447 -33.22 9.00 -18.06
CA ASP A 447 -32.68 8.90 -16.71
C ASP A 447 -33.57 9.67 -15.70
N TYR A 448 -34.20 10.78 -16.12
CA TYR A 448 -35.13 11.54 -15.26
C TYR A 448 -36.44 10.78 -15.03
N GLU A 449 -36.99 10.15 -16.07
CA GLU A 449 -38.17 9.29 -15.93
C GLU A 449 -37.88 8.12 -14.98
N GLN A 450 -36.70 7.50 -15.10
CA GLN A 450 -36.26 6.47 -14.16
C GLN A 450 -36.17 7.00 -12.73
N TYR A 451 -35.59 8.19 -12.52
CA TYR A 451 -35.55 8.85 -11.22
C TYR A 451 -36.97 9.06 -10.66
N CYS A 452 -37.90 9.59 -11.45
CA CYS A 452 -39.28 9.83 -11.01
C CYS A 452 -39.96 8.54 -10.57
N ASN A 453 -39.84 7.47 -11.36
CA ASN A 453 -40.41 6.16 -11.06
C ASN A 453 -39.83 5.55 -9.77
N ASP A 454 -38.51 5.68 -9.57
CA ASP A 454 -37.85 5.19 -8.36
C ASP A 454 -38.27 6.03 -7.13
N SER A 455 -38.30 7.36 -7.26
CA SER A 455 -38.52 8.31 -6.16
C SER A 455 -39.86 8.15 -5.43
N ILE A 456 -40.91 7.68 -6.13
CA ILE A 456 -42.26 7.47 -5.56
C ILE A 456 -42.26 6.46 -4.41
N ASN A 457 -41.27 5.56 -4.38
CA ASN A 457 -41.16 4.53 -3.34
C ASN A 457 -40.55 5.05 -2.03
N PHE A 458 -40.18 6.33 -1.96
CA PHE A 458 -39.49 6.91 -0.81
C PHE A 458 -40.27 8.11 -0.26
N GLU A 459 -40.45 8.13 1.06
CA GLU A 459 -41.24 9.16 1.74
C GLU A 459 -40.62 10.56 1.64
N SER A 460 -39.29 10.65 1.57
CA SER A 460 -38.55 11.90 1.49
C SER A 460 -37.31 11.77 0.65
N ARG A 461 -36.76 12.90 0.21
CA ARG A 461 -35.47 12.95 -0.50
C ARG A 461 -34.30 12.39 0.34
N TRP A 462 -34.39 12.41 1.67
CA TRP A 462 -33.45 11.71 2.56
C TRP A 462 -33.49 10.19 2.40
N GLU A 463 -34.68 9.60 2.33
CA GLU A 463 -34.82 8.15 2.14
C GLU A 463 -34.41 7.75 0.72
N TYR A 464 -34.64 8.62 -0.27
CA TYR A 464 -34.08 8.46 -1.60
C TYR A 464 -32.54 8.50 -1.61
N LEU A 465 -31.91 9.46 -0.91
CA LEU A 465 -30.45 9.54 -0.77
C LEU A 465 -29.87 8.25 -0.18
N LYS A 466 -30.51 7.72 0.88
CA LYS A 466 -30.12 6.43 1.48
C LYS A 466 -30.18 5.29 0.47
N HIS A 467 -31.28 5.19 -0.28
CA HIS A 467 -31.42 4.19 -1.32
C HIS A 467 -30.35 4.33 -2.39
N TYR A 468 -30.12 5.55 -2.86
CA TYR A 468 -29.11 5.88 -3.86
C TYR A 468 -27.70 5.48 -3.40
N ASN A 469 -27.28 5.85 -2.18
CA ASN A 469 -25.94 5.48 -1.69
C ASN A 469 -25.75 3.98 -1.52
N ILE A 470 -26.77 3.28 -1.01
CA ILE A 470 -26.73 1.81 -0.91
C ILE A 470 -26.65 1.18 -2.31
N ARG A 471 -27.37 1.73 -3.28
CA ARG A 471 -27.36 1.25 -4.67
C ARG A 471 -26.00 1.42 -5.32
N ASP A 472 -25.32 2.55 -5.10
CA ASP A 472 -24.01 2.82 -5.70
C ASP A 472 -22.92 1.90 -5.13
N VAL A 473 -22.96 1.55 -3.84
CA VAL A 473 -22.02 0.56 -3.28
C VAL A 473 -22.36 -0.87 -3.69
N THR A 474 -23.65 -1.23 -3.76
CA THR A 474 -24.07 -2.59 -4.12
C THR A 474 -23.91 -2.89 -5.61
N CYS A 475 -24.06 -1.91 -6.49
CA CYS A 475 -23.88 -2.12 -7.93
C CYS A 475 -22.42 -2.42 -8.30
N MET A 476 -21.45 -2.10 -7.44
CA MET A 476 -20.04 -2.48 -7.62
C MET A 476 -19.78 -3.97 -7.41
N ILE A 477 -20.60 -4.66 -6.61
CA ILE A 477 -20.33 -6.05 -6.18
C ILE A 477 -20.26 -7.00 -7.36
N ASN A 478 -21.27 -6.97 -8.25
CA ASN A 478 -21.30 -7.86 -9.40
C ASN A 478 -20.10 -7.71 -10.36
N PRO A 479 -19.74 -6.49 -10.82
CA PRO A 479 -18.57 -6.31 -11.68
C PRO A 479 -17.25 -6.64 -10.95
N ILE A 480 -17.12 -6.35 -9.64
CA ILE A 480 -15.96 -6.77 -8.86
C ILE A 480 -15.85 -8.29 -8.80
N ASN A 481 -16.96 -9.00 -8.51
CA ASN A 481 -16.99 -10.46 -8.49
C ASN A 481 -16.62 -11.05 -9.86
N ASN A 482 -17.11 -10.47 -10.95
CA ASN A 482 -16.75 -10.90 -12.30
C ASN A 482 -15.24 -10.72 -12.57
N LEU A 483 -14.65 -9.59 -12.17
CA LEU A 483 -13.21 -9.38 -12.29
C LEU A 483 -12.40 -10.37 -11.44
N ILE A 484 -12.82 -10.61 -10.19
CA ILE A 484 -12.20 -11.59 -9.30
C ILE A 484 -12.25 -12.99 -9.94
N GLN A 485 -13.37 -13.37 -10.56
CA GLN A 485 -13.52 -14.65 -11.25
C GLN A 485 -12.60 -14.77 -12.47
N ILE A 486 -12.58 -13.76 -13.35
CA ILE A 486 -11.71 -13.74 -14.54
C ILE A 486 -10.23 -13.89 -14.14
N VAL A 487 -9.80 -13.17 -13.12
CA VAL A 487 -8.41 -13.25 -12.61
C VAL A 487 -8.18 -14.58 -11.89
N GLY A 488 -9.20 -15.12 -11.23
CA GLY A 488 -9.19 -16.42 -10.57
C GLY A 488 -9.10 -17.61 -11.52
N GLU A 489 -9.60 -17.52 -12.75
CA GLU A 489 -9.35 -18.53 -13.81
C GLU A 489 -7.85 -18.70 -14.08
N GLU A 490 -7.09 -17.61 -13.94
CA GLU A 490 -5.63 -17.62 -14.01
C GLU A 490 -4.96 -18.04 -12.69
N LYS A 491 -5.73 -18.46 -11.68
CA LYS A 491 -5.28 -18.80 -10.32
C LYS A 491 -4.58 -17.64 -9.60
N VAL A 492 -4.80 -16.41 -10.04
CA VAL A 492 -4.27 -15.21 -9.40
C VAL A 492 -5.33 -14.66 -8.45
N ASP A 493 -4.92 -14.28 -7.24
CA ASP A 493 -5.79 -13.54 -6.33
C ASP A 493 -5.74 -12.05 -6.71
N MET A 494 -6.85 -11.56 -7.26
CA MET A 494 -7.00 -10.16 -7.65
C MET A 494 -6.85 -9.23 -6.44
N LEU A 495 -7.48 -9.56 -5.31
CA LEU A 495 -7.49 -8.70 -4.14
C LEU A 495 -6.15 -8.70 -3.43
N ALA A 496 -5.32 -9.74 -3.54
CA ALA A 496 -3.93 -9.71 -3.08
C ALA A 496 -3.01 -8.81 -3.95
N CYS A 497 -3.45 -8.40 -5.14
CA CYS A 497 -2.71 -7.47 -5.99
C CYS A 497 -2.99 -6.00 -5.63
N ILE A 498 -2.15 -5.09 -6.11
CA ILE A 498 -2.27 -3.63 -5.91
C ILE A 498 -2.78 -2.94 -7.18
N SER A 499 -2.66 -3.59 -8.35
CA SER A 499 -3.08 -3.00 -9.63
C SER A 499 -3.24 -4.03 -10.74
N LEU A 500 -3.91 -3.63 -11.81
CA LEU A 500 -4.01 -4.36 -13.08
C LEU A 500 -2.63 -4.71 -13.65
N ALA A 501 -1.64 -3.81 -13.52
CA ALA A 501 -0.27 -4.06 -13.98
C ALA A 501 0.40 -5.21 -13.22
N GLN A 502 0.16 -5.32 -11.91
CA GLN A 502 0.67 -6.44 -11.12
C GLN A 502 -0.01 -7.75 -11.53
N ILE A 503 -1.33 -7.73 -11.74
CA ILE A 503 -2.08 -8.90 -12.22
C ILE A 503 -1.51 -9.36 -13.57
N ALA A 504 -1.38 -8.44 -14.53
CA ALA A 504 -0.82 -8.75 -15.85
C ALA A 504 0.61 -9.31 -15.76
N SER A 505 1.45 -8.78 -14.86
CA SER A 505 2.79 -9.32 -14.60
C SER A 505 2.72 -10.74 -14.05
N GLN A 506 1.90 -11.01 -13.04
CA GLN A 506 1.75 -12.36 -12.49
C GLN A 506 1.29 -13.37 -13.53
N ILE A 507 0.27 -13.03 -14.32
CA ILE A 507 -0.25 -13.89 -15.40
C ILE A 507 0.83 -14.12 -16.47
N LYS A 508 1.49 -13.05 -16.95
CA LYS A 508 2.56 -13.13 -17.94
C LYS A 508 3.65 -14.10 -17.51
N TYR A 509 4.16 -13.95 -16.30
CA TYR A 509 5.25 -14.80 -15.81
C TYR A 509 4.76 -16.20 -15.47
N LYS A 510 3.52 -16.40 -15.00
CA LYS A 510 2.92 -17.73 -14.87
C LYS A 510 3.01 -18.53 -16.18
N TYR A 511 2.67 -17.92 -17.31
CA TYR A 511 2.79 -18.58 -18.62
C TYR A 511 4.24 -18.91 -19.02
N CYS A 512 5.25 -18.17 -18.54
CA CYS A 512 6.66 -18.54 -18.76
C CYS A 512 7.07 -19.82 -18.00
N TYR A 513 6.33 -20.17 -16.94
CA TYR A 513 6.55 -21.36 -16.11
C TYR A 513 5.48 -22.44 -16.36
N ASP A 514 4.76 -22.40 -17.48
CA ASP A 514 3.67 -23.36 -17.80
C ASP A 514 4.13 -24.83 -17.87
N LYS A 515 5.38 -25.07 -18.28
CA LYS A 515 6.03 -26.40 -18.35
C LYS A 515 6.80 -26.75 -17.08
N PHE A 516 6.73 -25.92 -16.04
CA PHE A 516 7.40 -26.20 -14.78
C PHE A 516 6.71 -27.38 -14.07
N ASP A 517 7.48 -28.44 -13.86
CA ASP A 517 7.18 -29.57 -12.98
C ASP A 517 8.19 -29.59 -11.82
N ILE A 518 7.69 -29.59 -10.59
CA ILE A 518 8.52 -29.65 -9.37
C ILE A 518 9.29 -30.97 -9.22
N ASN A 519 8.82 -32.04 -9.86
CA ASN A 519 9.45 -33.37 -9.80
C ASN A 519 10.34 -33.68 -11.00
N ALA A 520 10.35 -32.80 -12.02
CA ALA A 520 11.21 -32.97 -13.18
C ALA A 520 12.69 -32.75 -12.88
N SER A 521 13.54 -33.34 -13.73
CA SER A 521 14.99 -33.21 -13.65
C SER A 521 15.51 -32.13 -14.60
N TYR A 522 15.73 -30.93 -14.07
CA TYR A 522 16.40 -29.84 -14.80
C TYR A 522 17.93 -30.00 -14.67
N ASN A 523 18.53 -30.69 -15.64
CA ASN A 523 19.97 -30.89 -15.70
C ASN A 523 20.66 -29.60 -16.14
N ILE A 524 21.54 -29.09 -15.27
CA ILE A 524 22.47 -28.02 -15.60
C ILE A 524 23.78 -28.77 -15.86
N VAL A 525 24.05 -29.06 -17.13
CA VAL A 525 25.23 -29.75 -17.71
C VAL A 525 25.94 -30.76 -16.79
N ASN A 526 25.68 -32.05 -17.03
CA ASN A 526 26.37 -33.19 -16.42
C ASN A 526 27.73 -33.42 -17.10
N GLY A 527 28.79 -32.78 -16.61
CA GLY A 527 30.17 -33.05 -17.01
C GLY A 527 31.14 -33.27 -15.84
N PHE A 528 30.63 -33.27 -14.60
CA PHE A 528 31.47 -33.26 -13.40
C PHE A 528 31.69 -34.67 -12.84
N GLU A 529 32.93 -34.93 -12.41
CA GLU A 529 33.31 -36.15 -11.71
C GLU A 529 32.45 -36.36 -10.45
N GLN A 530 32.08 -37.62 -10.22
CA GLN A 530 31.35 -38.05 -9.02
C GLN A 530 32.16 -37.71 -7.77
N PHE A 531 31.47 -37.29 -6.71
CA PHE A 531 32.13 -36.93 -5.46
C PHE A 531 32.68 -38.18 -4.75
N GLU A 532 33.98 -38.18 -4.47
CA GLU A 532 34.62 -39.22 -3.68
C GLU A 532 34.68 -38.83 -2.21
N VAL A 533 34.17 -39.71 -1.33
CA VAL A 533 34.20 -39.51 0.13
C VAL A 533 35.56 -39.93 0.69
N THR A 534 36.37 -38.92 1.03
CA THR A 534 37.68 -39.11 1.70
C THR A 534 37.55 -38.94 3.22
N GLN A 535 38.43 -39.59 3.99
CA GLN A 535 38.47 -39.47 5.44
C GLN A 535 38.68 -38.02 5.89
N TYR A 536 39.60 -37.31 5.24
CA TYR A 536 39.85 -35.90 5.55
C TYR A 536 38.58 -35.04 5.40
N TRP A 537 37.81 -35.25 4.33
CA TRP A 537 36.56 -34.53 4.13
C TRP A 537 35.53 -34.88 5.21
N TRP A 538 35.39 -36.16 5.53
CA TRP A 538 34.42 -36.64 6.53
C TRP A 538 34.71 -36.10 7.93
N ASN A 539 35.97 -36.16 8.38
CA ASN A 539 36.37 -35.64 9.69
C ASN A 539 36.06 -34.13 9.83
N ASN A 540 36.29 -33.35 8.76
CA ASN A 540 35.93 -31.93 8.76
C ASN A 540 34.42 -31.69 8.82
N LYS A 541 33.61 -32.55 8.17
CA LYS A 541 32.14 -32.47 8.24
C LYS A 541 31.61 -32.83 9.63
N VAL A 542 32.09 -33.92 10.22
CA VAL A 542 31.72 -34.35 11.58
C VAL A 542 31.99 -33.24 12.60
N LYS A 543 33.17 -32.61 12.56
CA LYS A 543 33.49 -31.45 13.40
C LYS A 543 32.50 -30.30 13.22
N GLY A 544 32.13 -30.00 11.98
CA GLY A 544 31.13 -28.99 11.66
C GLY A 544 29.74 -29.32 12.21
N TYR A 545 29.34 -30.60 12.17
CA TYR A 545 28.05 -31.07 12.70
C TYR A 545 27.99 -31.01 14.22
N ILE A 546 29.05 -31.45 14.90
CA ILE A 546 29.17 -31.36 16.37
C ILE A 546 29.09 -29.90 16.81
N ASN A 547 29.88 -29.01 16.20
CA ASN A 547 29.87 -27.58 16.56
C ASN A 547 28.48 -26.94 16.38
N GLN A 548 27.74 -27.31 15.32
CA GLN A 548 26.38 -26.82 15.09
C GLN A 548 25.41 -27.30 16.17
N ASP A 549 25.51 -28.57 16.57
CA ASP A 549 24.62 -29.17 17.56
C ASP A 549 24.91 -28.67 18.97
N GLU A 550 26.19 -28.50 19.33
CA GLU A 550 26.62 -27.87 20.59
C GLU A 550 26.14 -26.42 20.69
N TYR A 551 26.34 -25.63 19.62
CA TYR A 551 25.87 -24.25 19.57
C TYR A 551 24.35 -24.14 19.75
N ALA A 552 23.60 -25.10 19.18
CA ALA A 552 22.16 -25.20 19.33
C ALA A 552 21.69 -25.91 20.62
N LYS A 553 22.62 -26.31 21.50
CA LYS A 553 22.36 -27.04 22.76
C LYS A 553 21.59 -28.36 22.59
N ARG A 554 21.86 -29.09 21.52
CA ARG A 554 21.30 -30.43 21.27
C ARG A 554 22.13 -31.51 21.97
N ASP A 555 21.52 -32.68 22.21
CA ASP A 555 22.23 -33.85 22.72
C ASP A 555 23.14 -34.46 21.65
N THR A 556 24.46 -34.39 21.84
CA THR A 556 25.47 -34.87 20.90
C THR A 556 25.94 -36.30 21.16
N SER A 557 25.39 -36.99 22.17
CA SER A 557 25.83 -38.33 22.58
C SER A 557 25.77 -39.38 21.46
N ASN A 558 24.84 -39.23 20.52
CA ASN A 558 24.60 -40.15 19.40
C ASN A 558 24.90 -39.53 18.02
N ASN A 559 25.72 -38.47 17.98
CA ASN A 559 26.13 -37.87 16.71
C ASN A 559 26.92 -38.86 15.84
N VAL A 560 26.85 -38.66 14.53
CA VAL A 560 27.77 -39.30 13.59
C VAL A 560 29.23 -39.00 13.97
N THR A 561 30.09 -40.00 13.83
CA THR A 561 31.50 -39.91 14.23
C THR A 561 32.45 -40.07 13.03
N GLU A 562 33.74 -39.82 13.24
CA GLU A 562 34.78 -40.04 12.21
C GLU A 562 34.86 -41.51 11.75
N ASP A 563 34.42 -42.45 12.59
CA ASP A 563 34.39 -43.90 12.30
C ASP A 563 33.24 -44.30 11.35
N ASP A 564 32.26 -43.42 11.14
CA ASP A 564 31.11 -43.67 10.28
C ASP A 564 31.37 -43.49 8.78
N ILE A 565 32.64 -43.50 8.36
CA ILE A 565 33.04 -43.21 6.97
C ILE A 565 32.42 -44.18 5.96
N ASP A 566 32.37 -45.47 6.28
CA ASP A 566 31.83 -46.47 5.35
C ASP A 566 30.32 -46.30 5.16
N TRP A 567 29.61 -45.90 6.23
CA TRP A 567 28.19 -45.56 6.17
C TRP A 567 27.93 -44.38 5.24
N ILE A 568 28.67 -43.27 5.40
CA ILE A 568 28.46 -42.10 4.53
C ILE A 568 28.92 -42.36 3.09
N ARG A 569 29.95 -43.18 2.88
CA ARG A 569 30.43 -43.57 1.55
C ARG A 569 29.39 -44.39 0.81
N ASP A 570 28.79 -45.39 1.46
CA ASP A 570 27.69 -46.17 0.90
C ASP A 570 26.47 -45.30 0.60
N LYS A 571 26.09 -44.43 1.55
CA LYS A 571 24.97 -43.49 1.39
C LYS A 571 25.16 -42.58 0.17
N VAL A 572 26.33 -41.97 0.01
CA VAL A 572 26.64 -41.05 -1.11
C VAL A 572 26.68 -41.77 -2.46
N ALA A 573 27.10 -43.05 -2.50
CA ALA A 573 27.10 -43.85 -3.71
C ALA A 573 25.68 -44.21 -4.16
N ASN A 574 24.85 -44.67 -3.23
CA ASN A 574 23.54 -45.24 -3.52
C ASN A 574 22.44 -44.17 -3.62
N GLU A 575 22.46 -43.17 -2.76
CA GLU A 575 21.39 -42.18 -2.67
C GLU A 575 21.67 -40.94 -3.56
N THR A 576 20.73 -39.99 -3.52
CA THR A 576 20.83 -38.68 -4.16
C THR A 576 20.43 -37.61 -3.16
N CYS A 577 20.60 -36.34 -3.50
CA CYS A 577 20.07 -35.27 -2.67
C CYS A 577 18.55 -35.40 -2.50
N HIS A 578 18.05 -35.44 -1.27
CA HIS A 578 16.61 -35.61 -0.98
C HIS A 578 15.74 -34.46 -1.49
N LEU A 579 16.26 -33.22 -1.52
CA LEU A 579 15.55 -32.04 -2.03
C LEU A 579 15.54 -31.95 -3.55
N CYS A 580 16.62 -32.37 -4.20
CA CYS A 580 16.90 -31.97 -5.59
C CYS A 580 17.16 -33.16 -6.52
N HIS A 581 17.20 -34.37 -5.97
CA HIS A 581 17.36 -35.69 -6.60
C HIS A 581 18.60 -35.85 -7.49
N LYS A 582 19.58 -34.95 -7.40
CA LYS A 582 20.86 -35.05 -8.12
C LYS A 582 21.87 -35.91 -7.36
N LYS A 583 22.69 -36.62 -8.13
CA LYS A 583 23.92 -37.26 -7.63
C LYS A 583 24.94 -36.19 -7.18
N PHE A 584 25.85 -36.61 -6.32
CA PHE A 584 26.86 -35.74 -5.74
C PHE A 584 28.11 -35.68 -6.63
N THR A 585 28.62 -34.47 -6.84
CA THR A 585 29.80 -34.19 -7.67
C THR A 585 30.77 -33.29 -6.91
N LYS A 586 31.97 -33.05 -7.45
CA LYS A 586 32.94 -32.10 -6.84
C LYS A 586 32.36 -30.70 -6.62
N GLU A 587 31.47 -30.24 -7.49
CA GLU A 587 30.77 -28.97 -7.35
C GLU A 587 29.50 -29.09 -6.50
N ASN A 588 28.81 -30.23 -6.60
CA ASN A 588 27.58 -30.52 -5.86
C ASN A 588 27.87 -31.45 -4.66
N LYS A 589 28.62 -30.94 -3.68
CA LYS A 589 29.11 -31.76 -2.55
C LYS A 589 27.97 -32.22 -1.63
N PRO A 590 28.03 -33.45 -1.09
CA PRO A 590 27.03 -33.94 -0.15
C PRO A 590 27.15 -33.25 1.21
N THR A 591 26.05 -33.23 1.94
CA THR A 591 25.96 -32.81 3.34
C THR A 591 24.86 -33.64 4.01
N LEU A 592 24.96 -33.85 5.33
CA LEU A 592 23.84 -34.31 6.13
C LEU A 592 22.92 -33.13 6.44
N ASP A 593 21.64 -33.31 6.14
CA ASP A 593 20.54 -32.44 6.53
C ASP A 593 19.69 -33.18 7.57
N ARG A 594 19.29 -32.48 8.63
CA ARG A 594 18.50 -33.07 9.72
C ARG A 594 17.05 -33.21 9.28
N ILE A 595 16.44 -34.34 9.63
CA ILE A 595 15.00 -34.57 9.44
C ILE A 595 14.23 -33.73 10.47
N ASP A 596 14.59 -33.88 11.75
CA ASP A 596 14.10 -33.05 12.85
C ASP A 596 15.24 -32.14 13.35
N ASN A 597 15.02 -30.82 13.26
CA ASN A 597 15.98 -29.80 13.68
C ASN A 597 16.15 -29.68 15.20
N SER A 598 15.29 -30.32 16.00
CA SER A 598 15.44 -30.44 17.45
C SER A 598 16.38 -31.57 17.86
N ILE A 599 16.56 -32.58 16.99
CA ILE A 599 17.44 -33.72 17.19
C ILE A 599 18.79 -33.46 16.51
N SER A 600 19.86 -33.96 17.09
CA SER A 600 21.23 -33.81 16.57
C SER A 600 21.49 -34.67 15.32
N HIS A 601 22.68 -34.58 14.74
CA HIS A 601 23.03 -35.33 13.52
C HIS A 601 23.29 -36.81 13.80
N THR A 602 22.24 -37.58 14.06
CA THR A 602 22.30 -39.04 14.19
C THR A 602 22.07 -39.72 12.84
N LYS A 603 22.49 -40.99 12.69
CA LYS A 603 22.28 -41.75 11.45
C LYS A 603 20.80 -41.88 11.06
N GLN A 604 19.91 -41.92 12.04
CA GLN A 604 18.45 -42.03 11.85
C GLN A 604 17.78 -40.68 11.59
N ASN A 605 18.39 -39.58 12.03
CA ASN A 605 17.85 -38.23 11.88
C ASN A 605 18.47 -37.44 10.71
N CYS A 606 19.21 -38.09 9.80
CA CYS A 606 19.87 -37.39 8.69
C CYS A 606 19.59 -37.98 7.31
N GLN A 607 19.38 -37.09 6.36
CA GLN A 607 19.26 -37.37 4.93
C GLN A 607 20.35 -36.65 4.14
N LEU A 608 20.71 -37.16 2.97
CA LEU A 608 21.69 -36.48 2.13
C LEU A 608 21.07 -35.28 1.41
N ALA A 609 21.69 -34.11 1.56
CA ALA A 609 21.37 -32.92 0.82
C ALA A 609 22.61 -32.36 0.13
N CYS A 610 22.43 -31.72 -1.02
CA CYS A 610 23.51 -30.99 -1.65
C CYS A 610 23.83 -29.71 -0.86
N GLN A 611 25.08 -29.26 -0.85
CA GLN A 611 25.47 -28.07 -0.07
C GLN A 611 24.58 -26.85 -0.36
N ILE A 612 24.31 -26.54 -1.63
CA ILE A 612 23.43 -25.43 -2.02
C ILE A 612 22.01 -25.65 -1.47
N CYS A 613 21.48 -26.86 -1.61
CA CYS A 613 20.14 -27.24 -1.21
C CYS A 613 19.95 -27.07 0.30
N ASN A 614 20.91 -27.58 1.08
CA ASN A 614 20.91 -27.51 2.54
C ASN A 614 21.07 -26.05 3.03
N THR A 615 21.92 -25.26 2.37
CA THR A 615 22.05 -23.83 2.67
C THR A 615 20.80 -23.01 2.35
N VAL A 616 20.12 -23.29 1.22
CA VAL A 616 18.89 -22.57 0.82
C VAL A 616 17.73 -22.93 1.74
N LYS A 617 17.59 -24.22 2.09
CA LYS A 617 16.60 -24.73 3.05
C LYS A 617 16.84 -24.14 4.43
N ALA A 618 18.02 -24.34 5.01
CA ALA A 618 18.31 -23.99 6.40
C ALA A 618 17.21 -24.53 7.34
N ASP A 619 16.53 -23.65 8.09
CA ASP A 619 15.43 -23.97 9.00
C ASP A 619 14.04 -23.70 8.38
N LYS A 620 13.95 -23.69 7.03
CA LYS A 620 12.70 -23.45 6.30
C LYS A 620 11.99 -24.75 5.90
N ASP A 621 10.70 -24.63 5.61
CA ASP A 621 9.80 -25.67 5.15
C ASP A 621 10.36 -26.44 3.95
N ASN A 622 10.29 -27.78 4.03
CA ASN A 622 10.87 -28.69 3.04
C ASN A 622 10.25 -28.51 1.66
N ASP A 623 8.92 -28.40 1.59
CA ASP A 623 8.18 -28.34 0.33
C ASP A 623 8.43 -26.99 -0.36
N ILE A 624 8.32 -25.90 0.40
CA ILE A 624 8.62 -24.54 -0.11
C ILE A 624 10.09 -24.46 -0.57
N SER A 625 11.02 -25.07 0.17
CA SER A 625 12.44 -25.09 -0.18
C SER A 625 12.69 -25.89 -1.46
N LYS A 626 12.08 -27.08 -1.61
CA LYS A 626 12.12 -27.88 -2.83
C LYS A 626 11.60 -27.10 -4.03
N LEU A 627 10.45 -26.44 -3.89
CA LEU A 627 9.86 -25.60 -4.93
C LEU A 627 10.82 -24.50 -5.37
N LYS A 628 11.38 -23.71 -4.43
CA LYS A 628 12.33 -22.63 -4.75
C LYS A 628 13.57 -23.13 -5.49
N ILE A 629 14.13 -24.26 -5.06
CA ILE A 629 15.29 -24.88 -5.71
C ILE A 629 14.94 -25.32 -7.14
N GLN A 630 13.78 -25.92 -7.35
CA GLN A 630 13.36 -26.39 -8.68
C GLN A 630 13.02 -25.23 -9.62
N LEU A 631 12.34 -24.19 -9.13
CA LEU A 631 12.11 -22.95 -9.89
C LEU A 631 13.44 -22.32 -10.32
N MET A 632 14.45 -22.33 -9.45
CA MET A 632 15.79 -21.85 -9.78
C MET A 632 16.43 -22.64 -10.91
N LYS A 633 16.40 -23.97 -10.83
CA LYS A 633 16.96 -24.81 -11.88
C LYS A 633 16.20 -24.65 -13.20
N TYR A 634 14.87 -24.60 -13.16
CA TYR A 634 14.03 -24.41 -14.34
C TYR A 634 14.32 -23.05 -15.00
N ALA A 635 14.38 -21.97 -14.21
CA ALA A 635 14.70 -20.65 -14.72
C ALA A 635 16.07 -20.61 -15.41
N ILE A 636 17.09 -21.27 -14.84
CA ILE A 636 18.41 -21.39 -15.47
C ILE A 636 18.33 -22.23 -16.76
N HIS A 637 17.63 -23.37 -16.73
CA HIS A 637 17.50 -24.29 -17.86
C HIS A 637 16.79 -23.66 -19.07
N GLU A 638 15.72 -22.90 -18.83
CA GLU A 638 14.94 -22.22 -19.87
C GLU A 638 15.44 -20.79 -20.17
N HIS A 639 16.50 -20.34 -19.48
CA HIS A 639 17.04 -18.98 -19.57
C HIS A 639 16.01 -17.88 -19.24
N LEU A 640 15.20 -18.11 -18.20
CA LEU A 640 14.20 -17.16 -17.73
C LEU A 640 14.82 -16.05 -16.86
N PRO A 641 14.14 -14.88 -16.76
CA PRO A 641 14.62 -13.77 -15.95
C PRO A 641 14.80 -14.13 -14.47
N MET A 642 15.91 -13.67 -13.90
CA MET A 642 16.23 -13.78 -12.48
C MET A 642 16.53 -12.38 -11.89
N THR A 643 16.47 -12.24 -10.58
CA THR A 643 16.82 -10.98 -9.90
C THR A 643 18.28 -10.63 -10.13
N ILE A 644 18.56 -9.33 -10.24
CA ILE A 644 19.92 -8.82 -10.38
C ILE A 644 20.63 -9.03 -9.04
N ASN A 645 21.83 -9.59 -9.07
CA ASN A 645 22.68 -9.78 -7.89
C ASN A 645 24.02 -9.02 -7.99
N ASN A 646 24.22 -8.26 -9.07
CA ASN A 646 25.44 -7.50 -9.34
C ASN A 646 25.15 -5.99 -9.39
N GLU A 647 25.82 -5.24 -8.52
CA GLU A 647 25.64 -3.79 -8.35
C GLU A 647 26.07 -3.00 -9.59
N SER A 648 27.12 -3.41 -10.29
CA SER A 648 27.54 -2.74 -11.52
C SER A 648 26.52 -2.91 -12.63
N VAL A 649 25.95 -4.12 -12.77
CA VAL A 649 24.87 -4.41 -13.73
C VAL A 649 23.62 -3.60 -13.37
N TYR A 650 23.26 -3.54 -12.08
CA TYR A 650 22.17 -2.72 -11.61
C TYR A 650 22.37 -1.24 -11.96
N ASN A 651 23.55 -0.68 -11.69
CA ASN A 651 23.86 0.73 -11.96
C ASN A 651 23.86 1.04 -13.46
N ILE A 652 24.42 0.17 -14.31
CA ILE A 652 24.37 0.30 -15.77
C ILE A 652 22.92 0.34 -16.26
N LEU A 653 22.11 -0.63 -15.83
CA LEU A 653 20.69 -0.66 -16.20
C LEU A 653 19.97 0.60 -15.71
N LYS A 654 20.28 1.05 -14.49
CA LYS A 654 19.69 2.26 -13.91
C LYS A 654 20.04 3.53 -14.67
N GLU A 655 21.29 3.69 -15.07
CA GLU A 655 21.77 4.84 -15.86
C GLU A 655 21.15 4.88 -17.25
N CYS A 656 20.87 3.71 -17.84
CA CYS A 656 20.19 3.60 -19.13
C CYS A 656 18.66 3.77 -19.05
N MET A 657 18.07 3.82 -17.85
CA MET A 657 16.64 4.06 -17.65
C MET A 657 16.34 5.57 -17.65
N GLN A 658 16.07 6.14 -18.82
CA GLN A 658 15.40 7.43 -18.94
C GLN A 658 13.90 7.20 -19.19
N GLY A 659 13.06 7.51 -18.19
CA GLY A 659 11.62 7.24 -18.21
C GLY A 659 11.26 5.84 -17.71
N GLY A 660 10.11 5.71 -17.03
CA GLY A 660 9.67 4.47 -16.38
C GLY A 660 9.64 3.29 -17.35
N LEU A 661 10.21 2.15 -16.93
CA LEU A 661 10.20 0.89 -17.69
C LEU A 661 8.76 0.37 -17.82
N SER A 662 8.07 0.86 -18.85
CA SER A 662 6.86 0.28 -19.38
C SER A 662 7.22 -1.06 -20.02
N ASN A 663 6.52 -2.14 -19.67
CA ASN A 663 6.60 -3.43 -20.38
C ASN A 663 5.80 -3.34 -21.69
N VAL A 664 5.94 -2.23 -22.42
CA VAL A 664 5.19 -1.93 -23.64
C VAL A 664 6.16 -2.06 -24.81
N TYR A 665 6.06 -3.17 -25.56
CA TYR A 665 6.86 -3.42 -26.77
C TYR A 665 6.60 -2.37 -27.88
N HIS A 666 5.52 -1.58 -27.77
CA HIS A 666 5.19 -0.48 -28.65
C HIS A 666 4.86 0.77 -27.84
N GLN A 667 5.76 1.74 -27.77
CA GLN A 667 5.52 3.04 -27.10
C GLN A 667 4.33 3.84 -27.68
N CYS A 668 3.74 3.39 -28.80
CA CYS A 668 2.57 3.98 -29.42
C CYS A 668 1.69 2.88 -30.04
N ASN A 669 0.40 2.83 -29.66
CA ASN A 669 -0.61 2.03 -30.33
C ASN A 669 -1.46 2.95 -31.21
N LEU A 670 -1.60 2.63 -32.50
CA LEU A 670 -2.28 3.43 -33.51
C LEU A 670 -3.46 2.65 -34.11
N LYS A 671 -4.64 3.29 -34.17
CA LYS A 671 -5.86 2.68 -34.70
C LYS A 671 -5.68 2.33 -36.18
N GLY A 672 -5.96 1.09 -36.55
CA GLY A 672 -5.83 0.56 -37.91
C GLY A 672 -4.39 0.34 -38.37
N ILE A 673 -3.39 0.57 -37.49
CA ILE A 673 -1.96 0.50 -37.83
C ILE A 673 -1.24 -0.48 -36.91
N THR A 674 -1.50 -0.46 -35.60
CA THR A 674 -0.84 -1.37 -34.66
C THR A 674 -1.50 -2.75 -34.68
N HIS A 675 -0.68 -3.79 -34.88
CA HIS A 675 -1.11 -5.18 -34.90
C HIS A 675 -1.17 -5.76 -33.48
N ILE A 676 -2.19 -6.58 -33.21
CA ILE A 676 -2.33 -7.32 -31.95
C ILE A 676 -1.48 -8.59 -32.05
N ASN A 677 -0.30 -8.53 -31.45
CA ASN A 677 0.67 -9.59 -31.52
C ASN A 677 0.48 -10.62 -30.39
N LYS A 678 0.68 -11.90 -30.71
CA LYS A 678 0.91 -12.95 -29.71
C LYS A 678 2.40 -13.11 -29.48
N LEU A 679 2.76 -13.52 -28.27
CA LEU A 679 4.14 -13.89 -27.94
C LEU A 679 4.31 -15.39 -28.15
N ARG A 680 5.38 -15.80 -28.83
CA ARG A 680 5.82 -17.19 -28.92
C ARG A 680 7.26 -17.27 -28.50
N TYR A 681 7.51 -18.07 -27.48
CA TYR A 681 8.86 -18.48 -27.15
C TYR A 681 9.33 -19.52 -28.18
N ASN A 682 10.40 -19.21 -28.89
CA ASN A 682 11.02 -20.13 -29.82
C ASN A 682 12.10 -20.93 -29.09
N HIS A 683 11.79 -22.18 -28.76
CA HIS A 683 12.67 -23.08 -28.01
C HIS A 683 14.02 -23.36 -28.70
N VAL A 684 14.11 -23.20 -30.03
CA VAL A 684 15.32 -23.47 -30.82
C VAL A 684 16.24 -22.25 -30.82
N THR A 685 15.69 -21.07 -31.09
CA THR A 685 16.47 -19.83 -31.17
C THR A 685 16.61 -19.12 -29.82
N LYS A 686 15.89 -19.58 -28.78
CA LYS A 686 15.87 -18.99 -27.44
C LYS A 686 15.44 -17.52 -27.44
N THR A 687 14.58 -17.15 -28.36
CA THR A 687 14.02 -15.80 -28.47
C THR A 687 12.51 -15.80 -28.24
N ILE A 688 12.01 -14.77 -27.57
CA ILE A 688 10.58 -14.46 -27.57
C ILE A 688 10.32 -13.62 -28.80
N THR A 689 9.55 -14.17 -29.74
CA THR A 689 9.15 -13.47 -30.96
C THR A 689 7.71 -13.03 -30.84
N SER A 690 7.49 -11.73 -31.04
CA SER A 690 6.17 -11.13 -31.22
C SER A 690 5.73 -11.42 -32.66
N TYR A 691 4.57 -12.03 -32.86
CA TYR A 691 4.06 -12.36 -34.19
C TYR A 691 2.58 -12.01 -34.32
N ASP A 692 2.19 -11.58 -35.52
CA ASP A 692 0.82 -11.18 -35.83
C ASP A 692 -0.13 -12.38 -35.75
N SER A 693 -1.28 -12.18 -35.13
CA SER A 693 -2.30 -13.22 -34.99
C SER A 693 -3.11 -13.31 -36.28
N ILE A 694 -2.66 -14.12 -37.24
CA ILE A 694 -3.48 -14.45 -38.43
C ILE A 694 -4.09 -15.84 -38.21
N HIS A 695 -5.38 -15.91 -37.92
CA HIS A 695 -6.13 -17.16 -38.09
C HIS A 695 -6.54 -17.30 -39.56
N ALA A 696 -5.84 -18.18 -40.29
CA ALA A 696 -6.27 -18.63 -41.61
C ALA A 696 -7.39 -19.67 -41.45
N ALA A 697 -8.62 -19.21 -41.31
CA ALA A 697 -9.79 -20.00 -41.67
C ALA A 697 -10.37 -19.38 -42.96
N ASN A 698 -10.28 -20.12 -44.07
CA ASN A 698 -10.96 -19.86 -45.34
C ASN A 698 -10.44 -18.70 -46.23
N GLY A 699 -9.14 -18.41 -46.21
CA GLY A 699 -8.50 -17.65 -47.31
C GLY A 699 -8.83 -16.16 -47.39
N VAL A 700 -9.50 -15.59 -46.38
CA VAL A 700 -9.65 -14.15 -46.19
C VAL A 700 -9.16 -13.81 -44.79
N GLY A 701 -7.86 -13.60 -44.65
CA GLY A 701 -7.24 -13.26 -43.37
C GLY A 701 -7.52 -11.80 -43.01
N ASN A 702 -8.42 -11.55 -42.05
CA ASN A 702 -8.52 -10.25 -41.41
C ASN A 702 -7.30 -10.08 -40.49
N GLN A 703 -6.44 -9.10 -40.78
CA GLN A 703 -5.38 -8.68 -39.85
C GLN A 703 -6.03 -8.20 -38.54
N HIS A 704 -5.63 -8.77 -37.40
CA HIS A 704 -6.07 -8.29 -36.09
C HIS A 704 -5.31 -7.01 -35.74
N VAL A 705 -5.69 -5.91 -36.38
CA VAL A 705 -5.21 -4.56 -36.05
C VAL A 705 -6.07 -3.97 -34.94
N VAL A 706 -5.47 -3.12 -34.10
CA VAL A 706 -6.17 -2.33 -33.09
C VAL A 706 -7.21 -1.47 -33.81
N THR A 707 -8.49 -1.83 -33.75
CA THR A 707 -9.55 -1.12 -34.49
C THR A 707 -10.09 0.10 -33.74
N HIS A 708 -9.86 0.17 -32.44
CA HIS A 708 -10.34 1.24 -31.57
C HIS A 708 -9.28 1.51 -30.50
N ILE A 709 -8.91 2.78 -30.32
CA ILE A 709 -8.13 3.25 -29.17
C ILE A 709 -9.14 3.89 -28.24
N LEU A 710 -9.23 3.40 -27.01
CA LEU A 710 -10.19 3.87 -26.01
C LEU A 710 -9.59 4.93 -25.07
N ASP A 711 -8.26 5.02 -24.97
CA ASP A 711 -7.57 6.01 -24.13
C ASP A 711 -6.07 6.17 -24.45
N LEU A 712 -5.43 7.23 -23.95
CA LEU A 712 -3.99 7.49 -23.93
C LEU A 712 -3.47 7.35 -22.48
N ASP A 713 -2.60 6.37 -22.23
CA ASP A 713 -2.01 6.16 -20.90
C ASP A 713 -0.90 7.20 -20.61
N PHE A 714 -1.19 8.17 -19.74
CA PHE A 714 -0.22 9.11 -19.20
C PHE A 714 0.23 8.76 -17.76
N ASN A 715 -0.25 7.65 -17.19
CA ASN A 715 -0.09 7.31 -15.77
C ASN A 715 0.63 5.96 -15.55
N SER A 716 1.37 5.45 -16.54
CA SER A 716 2.14 4.21 -16.42
C SER A 716 3.40 4.38 -15.54
N LEU A 717 3.24 4.66 -14.25
CA LEU A 717 4.35 4.58 -13.28
C LEU A 717 4.54 3.11 -12.87
N HIS A 718 5.16 2.34 -13.78
CA HIS A 718 5.65 0.99 -13.55
C HIS A 718 7.00 1.04 -12.81
N PRO A 719 7.13 0.37 -11.65
CA PRO A 719 8.44 0.06 -11.11
C PRO A 719 8.89 -1.31 -11.65
N SER A 720 10.01 -1.34 -12.37
CA SER A 720 10.84 -2.55 -12.42
C SER A 720 12.31 -2.17 -12.49
N VAL A 721 12.93 -2.02 -11.32
CA VAL A 721 14.35 -2.27 -11.13
C VAL A 721 14.44 -3.30 -10.03
N PHE A 722 14.95 -4.48 -10.37
CA PHE A 722 14.94 -5.63 -9.50
C PHE A 722 15.95 -5.46 -8.37
N SER A 723 15.46 -5.05 -7.20
CA SER A 723 16.01 -5.35 -5.89
C SER A 723 14.85 -5.55 -4.91
N GLU A 724 14.76 -6.72 -4.27
CA GLU A 724 13.78 -6.94 -3.20
C GLU A 724 14.08 -5.99 -2.03
N SER A 725 13.18 -5.04 -1.78
CA SER A 725 13.16 -4.30 -0.52
C SER A 725 12.61 -5.24 0.55
N SER A 726 13.50 -5.76 1.40
CA SER A 726 13.15 -6.42 2.66
C SER A 726 12.55 -5.46 3.67
#